data_AF-A0A3R9XV91-F1
#
_entry.id   AF-A0A3R9XV91-F1
#
_cell.length_a   1.000
_cell.length_b   1.000
_cell.length_c   1.000
_cell.angle_alpha   90.00
_cell.angle_beta   90.00
_cell.angle_gamma   90.00
#
_symmetry.space_group_name_H-M   'P 1'
#
loop_
_entity.id
_entity.type
_entity.pdbx_description
1 polymer ?
#
loop_
_entity_poly.entity_id
_entity_poly.type
_entity_poly.pdbx_seq_one_letter_code
_entity_poly.pdbx_strand_id
1 'polypeptide(L)'
;MAEYLSPGVYIEEIDAGPRPIAGVSTSTAGMVGVTARGPYTGKPKLVTNFLEFQNTFGGFLPEPDVSVRDAWANNPAEGGRWWLFPLAVKGFFDNGGQRLYVKRVASAGARAASGSLGQGLVSPVTADAARGADRLQLGHLIGFTGAGQQIQVFRGDDQQAIHTVTVSGYDMTARRVTLAQPLPAEVRSARGDYVQIGERGGEQTLRFSAVSPGTWGAGVQVRVQPVVGASLPVLPDPQEGGLFVTRLVADAEENGGTAEVAAVTGLDPDDLPADVWVQIGPGRYKVQVGQPADGKVTLTFPAGTAHAAWETGLTVRRVRRGNTATGPTLRIGGASRLYEGAVVQLDDGTALTAVAVGTVNGDAVTFDRDVPGTFYETDRVHLVEAEVSTRFTDPGGATVTETFGNLRLSGDSPAALATALESRSRLVRATALPGLSTDPAKFPVPATGSWLTLDGGDDAYESLSVADFVGADGGSGRRTGIVALEDIDEVAVCAVPGMWSGTVESSLVTHCELLRDRFAILDPRDGLDMEGIQTFREPFDTKYAALYHPWLVTRDPSTNRDVEVPPSGHMAGIYARVDVERGVHKAPANVVVRGVRQADGFAQDITRRHQDLLNPKGINALRYFPGLGHRVWGARTLSSDSSWKYVNVRRLFLYLEESIDEGTQWVVFEPNDESLWALVRQTVSDFLTTVWRSGALAGTTAEEAFFVACDRTTMTEDDLANGRLVCVIGVAPVFPAEFVIFRIQQKTRETQLA
;
A
#
# COMPACT_ATOMS: atom_id res chain seq x y z
N MET A 1 7.70 -15.41 -55.91
CA MET A 1 9.03 -15.12 -55.33
C MET A 1 9.51 -13.85 -56.02
N ALA A 2 9.70 -12.75 -55.29
CA ALA A 2 10.09 -11.49 -55.90
C ALA A 2 11.49 -11.60 -56.52
N GLU A 3 11.65 -11.09 -57.74
CA GLU A 3 12.91 -11.14 -58.48
C GLU A 3 13.69 -9.84 -58.22
N TYR A 4 14.78 -9.94 -57.46
CA TYR A 4 15.60 -8.78 -57.06
C TYR A 4 16.74 -8.56 -58.07
N LEU A 5 16.66 -7.46 -58.83
CA LEU A 5 17.55 -7.19 -59.98
C LEU A 5 18.77 -6.30 -59.67
N SER A 6 18.99 -5.93 -58.41
CA SER A 6 20.11 -5.05 -58.01
C SER A 6 20.57 -5.29 -56.57
N PRO A 7 21.85 -5.06 -56.22
CA PRO A 7 22.32 -5.15 -54.83
C PRO A 7 21.79 -3.99 -53.96
N GLY A 8 21.16 -4.30 -52.82
CA GLY A 8 20.61 -3.32 -51.86
C GLY A 8 20.12 -3.97 -50.56
N VAL A 9 19.74 -3.15 -49.57
CA VAL A 9 19.00 -3.62 -48.38
C VAL A 9 17.51 -3.52 -48.68
N TYR A 10 16.82 -4.65 -48.68
CA TYR A 10 15.38 -4.75 -48.90
C TYR A 10 14.71 -5.11 -47.57
N ILE A 11 13.67 -4.37 -47.22
CA ILE A 11 12.84 -4.63 -46.04
C ILE A 11 11.50 -5.15 -46.59
N GLU A 12 11.20 -6.43 -46.36
CA GLU A 12 9.89 -7.02 -46.57
C GLU A 12 9.15 -7.05 -45.22
N GLU A 13 7.94 -6.50 -45.18
CA GLU A 13 6.98 -6.83 -44.12
C GLU A 13 6.43 -8.22 -44.41
N ILE A 14 6.92 -9.19 -43.64
CA ILE A 14 6.34 -10.52 -43.58
C ILE A 14 5.29 -10.43 -42.48
N ASP A 15 4.02 -10.66 -42.81
CA ASP A 15 2.99 -10.83 -41.80
C ASP A 15 3.40 -12.04 -40.96
N ALA A 16 3.80 -11.80 -39.71
CA ALA A 16 4.10 -12.88 -38.81
C ALA A 16 2.77 -13.63 -38.64
N GLY A 17 2.69 -14.85 -39.18
CA GLY A 17 1.51 -15.70 -39.03
C GLY A 17 1.04 -15.75 -37.56
N PRO A 18 -0.20 -16.16 -37.31
CA PRO A 18 -0.82 -16.04 -35.99
C PRO A 18 0.06 -16.62 -34.90
N ARG A 19 0.09 -15.94 -33.76
CA ARG A 19 0.90 -16.35 -32.61
C ARG A 19 0.46 -17.75 -32.17
N PRO A 20 1.40 -18.67 -31.90
CA PRO A 20 1.07 -19.96 -31.32
C PRO A 20 0.27 -19.79 -30.02
N ILE A 21 -0.73 -20.64 -29.80
CA ILE A 21 -1.50 -20.65 -28.56
C ILE A 21 -0.57 -21.00 -27.41
N ALA A 22 -0.49 -20.12 -26.41
CA ALA A 22 0.20 -20.38 -25.16
C ALA A 22 -0.76 -21.04 -24.16
N GLY A 23 -0.24 -21.97 -23.38
CA GLY A 23 -1.02 -22.57 -22.30
C GLY A 23 -1.25 -21.59 -21.14
N VAL A 24 -2.48 -21.46 -20.68
CA VAL A 24 -2.80 -20.64 -19.50
C VAL A 24 -2.27 -21.25 -18.20
N SER A 25 -2.15 -20.43 -17.16
CA SER A 25 -1.75 -20.89 -15.82
C SER A 25 -2.88 -21.70 -15.17
N THR A 26 -2.61 -22.94 -14.77
CA THR A 26 -3.55 -23.76 -13.98
C THR A 26 -3.25 -23.73 -12.48
N SER A 27 -2.18 -23.02 -12.09
CA SER A 27 -1.61 -23.04 -10.72
C SER A 27 -1.99 -21.83 -9.87
N THR A 28 -2.65 -20.84 -10.46
CA THR A 28 -3.10 -19.63 -9.77
C THR A 28 -4.37 -19.91 -8.99
N ALA A 29 -4.36 -19.62 -7.68
CA ALA A 29 -5.52 -19.75 -6.82
C ALA A 29 -6.17 -18.39 -6.52
N GLY A 30 -7.48 -18.40 -6.29
CA GLY A 30 -8.27 -17.31 -5.74
C GLY A 30 -8.94 -17.76 -4.45
N MET A 31 -8.77 -17.01 -3.36
CA MET A 31 -9.40 -17.34 -2.09
C MET A 31 -10.09 -16.13 -1.47
N VAL A 32 -11.24 -16.41 -0.87
CA VAL A 32 -12.08 -15.44 -0.17
C VAL A 32 -12.09 -15.77 1.31
N GLY A 33 -11.89 -14.79 2.17
CA GLY A 33 -11.94 -15.01 3.61
C GLY A 33 -11.64 -13.77 4.44
N VAL A 34 -11.82 -13.91 5.75
CA VAL A 34 -11.62 -12.81 6.71
C VAL A 34 -10.14 -12.67 7.04
N THR A 35 -9.66 -11.43 7.12
CA THR A 35 -8.28 -11.10 7.51
C THR A 35 -8.24 -9.92 8.48
N ALA A 36 -7.16 -9.81 9.26
CA ALA A 36 -7.02 -8.81 10.31
C ALA A 36 -7.01 -7.36 9.79
N ARG A 37 -6.44 -7.14 8.60
CA ARG A 37 -6.40 -5.86 7.91
C ARG A 37 -6.29 -6.06 6.40
N GLY A 38 -6.10 -4.96 5.67
CA GLY A 38 -5.78 -4.99 4.24
C GLY A 38 -6.94 -4.60 3.33
N PRO A 39 -6.71 -4.57 2.01
CA PRO A 39 -7.70 -4.12 1.04
C PRO A 39 -8.97 -4.98 1.09
N TYR A 40 -10.11 -4.34 1.33
CA TYR A 40 -11.44 -4.96 1.32
C TYR A 40 -12.28 -4.49 0.11
N THR A 41 -12.03 -3.25 -0.34
CA THR A 41 -12.50 -2.72 -1.62
C THR A 41 -11.46 -2.96 -2.72
N GLY A 42 -11.84 -2.78 -3.98
CA GLY A 42 -10.96 -3.05 -5.12
C GLY A 42 -10.97 -4.52 -5.55
N LYS A 43 -10.17 -4.80 -6.57
CA LYS A 43 -9.92 -6.15 -7.08
C LYS A 43 -9.21 -7.02 -6.03
N PRO A 44 -9.36 -8.36 -6.08
CA PRO A 44 -8.55 -9.27 -5.28
C PRO A 44 -7.05 -8.96 -5.38
N LYS A 45 -6.34 -9.06 -4.27
CA LYS A 45 -4.91 -8.71 -4.20
C LYS A 45 -4.06 -9.96 -4.37
N LEU A 46 -3.18 -9.95 -5.36
CA LEU A 46 -2.16 -10.98 -5.53
C LEU A 46 -1.15 -10.92 -4.39
N VAL A 47 -0.83 -12.10 -3.86
CA VAL A 47 0.29 -12.38 -2.95
C VAL A 47 1.03 -13.62 -3.45
N THR A 48 2.36 -13.59 -3.35
CA THR A 48 3.26 -14.62 -3.92
C THR A 48 3.93 -15.50 -2.88
N ASN A 49 3.82 -15.12 -1.61
CA ASN A 49 4.31 -15.89 -0.47
C ASN A 49 3.55 -15.49 0.81
N PHE A 50 3.70 -16.29 1.86
CA PHE A 50 3.00 -16.04 3.12
C PHE A 50 3.43 -14.76 3.84
N LEU A 51 4.71 -14.34 3.72
CA LEU A 51 5.17 -13.08 4.31
C LEU A 51 4.51 -11.87 3.64
N GLU A 52 4.33 -11.90 2.32
CA GLU A 52 3.59 -10.87 1.58
C GLU A 52 2.12 -10.82 1.99
N PHE A 53 1.50 -11.99 2.20
CA PHE A 53 0.17 -12.08 2.80
C PHE A 53 0.13 -11.41 4.17
N GLN A 54 1.07 -11.73 5.07
CA GLN A 54 1.10 -11.13 6.41
C GLN A 54 1.32 -9.61 6.38
N ASN A 55 2.18 -9.13 5.50
CA ASN A 55 2.45 -7.70 5.32
C ASN A 55 1.23 -6.93 4.77
N THR A 56 0.39 -7.60 3.98
CA THR A 56 -0.78 -6.97 3.33
C THR A 56 -2.04 -7.09 4.19
N PHE A 57 -2.32 -8.30 4.68
CA PHE A 57 -3.59 -8.68 5.30
C PHE A 57 -3.50 -8.90 6.81
N GLY A 58 -2.30 -8.86 7.39
CA GLY A 58 -2.06 -9.19 8.79
C GLY A 58 -1.78 -10.67 9.02
N GLY A 59 -1.49 -11.02 10.29
CA GLY A 59 -1.10 -12.36 10.69
C GLY A 59 -2.27 -13.34 10.82
N PHE A 60 -2.07 -14.36 11.65
CA PHE A 60 -3.13 -15.27 12.05
C PHE A 60 -4.22 -14.53 12.83
N LEU A 61 -5.47 -14.92 12.62
CA LEU A 61 -6.60 -14.39 13.36
C LEU A 61 -6.78 -15.17 14.66
N PRO A 62 -7.03 -14.50 15.79
CA PRO A 62 -7.46 -15.18 16.99
C PRO A 62 -8.84 -15.81 16.78
N GLU A 63 -9.17 -16.83 17.58
CA GLU A 63 -10.54 -17.30 17.70
C GLU A 63 -11.42 -16.14 18.19
N PRO A 64 -12.58 -15.86 17.56
CA PRO A 64 -13.46 -14.79 18.00
C PRO A 64 -14.12 -15.11 19.34
N ASP A 65 -14.79 -14.11 19.92
CA ASP A 65 -15.53 -14.29 21.17
C ASP A 65 -16.54 -15.45 21.08
N VAL A 66 -16.78 -16.11 22.21
CA VAL A 66 -17.57 -17.35 22.32
C VAL A 66 -18.92 -17.25 21.64
N SER A 67 -19.62 -16.12 21.76
CA SER A 67 -20.93 -15.89 21.11
C SER A 67 -20.84 -15.94 19.58
N VAL A 68 -19.87 -15.24 18.99
CA VAL A 68 -19.62 -15.22 17.55
C VAL A 68 -19.14 -16.60 17.10
N ARG A 69 -18.18 -17.17 17.80
CA ARG A 69 -17.65 -18.51 17.49
C ARG A 69 -18.76 -19.55 17.45
N ASP A 70 -19.59 -19.62 18.49
CA ASP A 70 -20.63 -20.65 18.60
C ASP A 70 -21.77 -20.42 17.60
N ALA A 71 -22.10 -19.17 17.28
CA ALA A 71 -23.10 -18.86 16.24
C ALA A 71 -22.69 -19.39 14.86
N TRP A 72 -21.38 -19.37 14.55
CA TRP A 72 -20.84 -19.89 13.29
C TRP A 72 -20.50 -21.39 13.35
N ALA A 73 -19.77 -21.85 14.35
CA ALA A 73 -19.26 -23.23 14.42
C ALA A 73 -20.36 -24.26 14.72
N ASN A 74 -21.42 -23.88 15.47
CA ASN A 74 -22.51 -24.79 15.80
C ASN A 74 -23.64 -24.78 14.77
N ASN A 75 -23.55 -23.94 13.73
CA ASN A 75 -24.53 -23.94 12.64
C ASN A 75 -24.15 -25.01 11.60
N PRO A 76 -24.88 -26.14 11.50
CA PRO A 76 -24.53 -27.23 10.60
C PRO A 76 -24.75 -26.89 9.12
N ALA A 77 -25.62 -25.93 8.80
CA ALA A 77 -26.05 -25.64 7.43
C ALA A 77 -25.42 -24.36 6.87
N GLU A 78 -25.26 -23.33 7.70
CA GLU A 78 -24.79 -21.99 7.31
C GLU A 78 -23.58 -21.54 8.15
N GLY A 79 -22.77 -22.50 8.60
CA GLY A 79 -21.66 -22.27 9.51
C GLY A 79 -20.28 -22.17 8.87
N GLY A 80 -19.29 -21.96 9.73
CA GLY A 80 -17.89 -21.89 9.34
C GLY A 80 -16.95 -21.60 10.51
N ARG A 81 -15.65 -21.79 10.27
CA ARG A 81 -14.54 -21.31 11.11
C ARG A 81 -13.66 -20.36 10.31
N TRP A 82 -14.25 -19.25 9.86
CA TRP A 82 -13.59 -18.28 8.96
C TRP A 82 -12.27 -17.71 9.51
N TRP A 83 -12.06 -17.69 10.83
CA TRP A 83 -10.80 -17.24 11.45
C TRP A 83 -9.61 -18.15 11.15
N LEU A 84 -9.84 -19.36 10.62
CA LEU A 84 -8.80 -20.26 10.15
C LEU A 84 -8.29 -19.93 8.75
N PHE A 85 -8.87 -18.94 8.07
CA PHE A 85 -8.47 -18.54 6.73
C PHE A 85 -6.96 -18.27 6.56
N PRO A 86 -6.27 -17.51 7.45
CA PRO A 86 -4.81 -17.33 7.35
C PRO A 86 -4.01 -18.64 7.46
N LEU A 87 -4.49 -19.62 8.22
CA LEU A 87 -3.83 -20.93 8.33
C LEU A 87 -4.01 -21.74 7.04
N ALA A 88 -5.16 -21.66 6.39
CA ALA A 88 -5.38 -22.27 5.08
C ALA A 88 -4.48 -21.64 4.00
N VAL A 89 -4.32 -20.31 4.02
CA VAL A 89 -3.38 -19.60 3.14
C VAL A 89 -1.93 -20.01 3.40
N LYS A 90 -1.53 -20.19 4.66
CA LYS A 90 -0.22 -20.77 4.99
C LYS A 90 -0.08 -22.17 4.39
N GLY A 91 -1.11 -23.00 4.53
CA GLY A 91 -1.17 -24.35 3.96
C GLY A 91 -0.99 -24.38 2.44
N PHE A 92 -1.56 -23.40 1.72
CA PHE A 92 -1.35 -23.21 0.28
C PHE A 92 0.13 -23.03 -0.07
N PHE A 93 0.80 -22.08 0.59
CA PHE A 93 2.21 -21.79 0.34
C PHE A 93 3.14 -22.92 0.80
N ASP A 94 2.89 -23.52 1.96
CA ASP A 94 3.64 -24.69 2.46
C ASP A 94 3.57 -25.88 1.49
N ASN A 95 2.47 -25.99 0.74
CA ASN A 95 2.27 -27.05 -0.23
C ASN A 95 2.76 -26.72 -1.65
N GLY A 96 3.43 -25.58 -1.86
CA GLY A 96 4.08 -25.23 -3.12
C GLY A 96 3.24 -24.35 -4.05
N GLY A 97 2.12 -23.79 -3.55
CA GLY A 97 1.43 -22.71 -4.24
C GLY A 97 2.30 -21.45 -4.34
N GLN A 98 2.21 -20.73 -5.46
CA GLN A 98 3.08 -19.58 -5.76
C GLN A 98 2.31 -18.29 -6.06
N ARG A 99 1.07 -18.39 -6.57
CA ARG A 99 0.24 -17.24 -6.94
C ARG A 99 -1.13 -17.39 -6.30
N LEU A 100 -1.44 -16.49 -5.37
CA LEU A 100 -2.73 -16.47 -4.69
C LEU A 100 -3.33 -15.07 -4.75
N TYR A 101 -4.50 -14.95 -5.36
CA TYR A 101 -5.35 -13.78 -5.23
C TYR A 101 -6.22 -13.92 -3.98
N VAL A 102 -6.16 -12.93 -3.10
CA VAL A 102 -6.96 -12.89 -1.87
C VAL A 102 -7.98 -11.77 -1.97
N LYS A 103 -9.25 -12.10 -1.74
CA LYS A 103 -10.29 -11.12 -1.45
C LYS A 103 -10.65 -11.17 0.03
N ARG A 104 -10.35 -10.08 0.74
CA ARG A 104 -10.75 -9.91 2.14
C ARG A 104 -12.27 -9.75 2.23
N VAL A 105 -12.87 -10.52 3.12
CA VAL A 105 -14.23 -10.32 3.63
C VAL A 105 -14.16 -9.48 4.89
N ALA A 106 -14.97 -8.43 4.95
CA ALA A 106 -15.17 -7.60 6.12
C ALA A 106 -16.67 -7.45 6.33
N SER A 107 -17.12 -7.40 7.59
CA SER A 107 -18.52 -7.14 7.90
C SER A 107 -18.96 -5.78 7.35
N ALA A 108 -20.21 -5.67 6.90
CA ALA A 108 -20.82 -4.38 6.56
C ALA A 108 -20.82 -3.38 7.74
N GLY A 109 -20.81 -3.86 8.98
CA GLY A 109 -20.72 -3.04 10.19
C GLY A 109 -19.30 -2.64 10.60
N ALA A 110 -18.26 -3.11 9.90
CA ALA A 110 -16.87 -2.88 10.27
C ALA A 110 -16.49 -1.41 10.11
N ARG A 111 -15.70 -0.88 11.07
CA ARG A 111 -15.31 0.52 11.15
C ARG A 111 -13.80 0.67 11.21
N ALA A 112 -13.28 1.67 10.49
CA ALA A 112 -11.88 2.06 10.58
C ALA A 112 -11.65 2.90 11.84
N ALA A 113 -10.55 2.63 12.55
CA ALA A 113 -10.11 3.50 13.62
C ALA A 113 -9.85 4.90 13.08
N SER A 114 -10.17 5.92 13.85
CA SER A 114 -9.97 7.32 13.45
C SER A 114 -9.60 8.20 14.61
N GLY A 115 -9.09 9.38 14.30
CA GLY A 115 -8.76 10.41 15.27
C GLY A 115 -8.59 11.76 14.58
N SER A 116 -8.82 12.83 15.32
CA SER A 116 -8.76 14.20 14.78
C SER A 116 -7.71 15.04 15.48
N LEU A 117 -7.13 15.97 14.73
CA LEU A 117 -6.16 16.98 15.17
C LEU A 117 -6.71 18.39 14.94
N GLY A 118 -6.08 19.41 15.54
CA GLY A 118 -6.46 20.82 15.34
C GLY A 118 -6.32 21.76 16.54
N GLN A 119 -5.61 21.37 17.61
CA GLN A 119 -5.57 22.18 18.85
C GLN A 119 -4.59 23.36 18.85
N GLY A 120 -4.09 23.78 17.68
CA GLY A 120 -3.09 24.85 17.56
C GLY A 120 -1.66 24.39 17.84
N LEU A 121 -0.69 25.18 17.39
CA LEU A 121 0.70 24.78 17.25
C LEU A 121 1.46 24.75 18.59
N VAL A 122 2.24 23.69 18.77
CA VAL A 122 3.16 23.51 19.91
C VAL A 122 4.55 23.21 19.38
N SER A 123 5.59 23.69 20.07
CA SER A 123 6.97 23.33 19.79
C SER A 123 7.54 22.45 20.90
N PRO A 124 7.96 21.21 20.61
CA PRO A 124 8.58 20.35 21.63
C PRO A 124 9.93 20.92 22.07
N VAL A 125 10.29 20.66 23.32
CA VAL A 125 11.61 20.97 23.86
C VAL A 125 12.59 19.88 23.43
N THR A 126 13.71 20.28 22.85
CA THR A 126 14.69 19.36 22.26
C THR A 126 15.97 19.20 23.08
N ALA A 127 16.17 20.04 24.10
CA ALA A 127 17.23 19.86 25.09
C ALA A 127 16.76 20.29 26.48
N ASP A 128 17.25 19.61 27.51
CA ASP A 128 16.89 19.87 28.89
C ASP A 128 17.37 21.27 29.34
N ALA A 129 16.54 21.94 30.13
CA ALA A 129 16.85 23.24 30.72
C ALA A 129 16.66 23.20 32.24
N ALA A 130 17.71 23.53 32.98
CA ALA A 130 17.67 23.54 34.44
C ALA A 130 16.81 24.68 34.98
N ARG A 131 16.40 24.56 36.24
CA ARG A 131 15.80 25.68 36.99
C ARG A 131 16.75 26.88 36.97
N GLY A 132 16.20 28.06 36.67
CA GLY A 132 16.98 29.29 36.53
C GLY A 132 17.61 29.49 35.15
N ALA A 133 17.42 28.59 34.20
CA ALA A 133 17.80 28.83 32.81
C ALA A 133 16.88 29.88 32.18
N ASP A 134 17.46 30.72 31.32
CA ASP A 134 16.80 31.80 30.58
C ASP A 134 16.69 31.49 29.08
N ARG A 135 17.07 30.28 28.65
CA ARG A 135 17.07 29.86 27.25
C ARG A 135 16.40 28.51 27.10
N LEU A 136 15.56 28.38 26.06
CA LEU A 136 14.89 27.13 25.70
C LEU A 136 15.23 26.73 24.27
N GLN A 137 15.60 25.45 24.11
CA GLN A 137 15.95 24.83 22.84
C GLN A 137 14.73 24.06 22.31
N LEU A 138 14.26 24.43 21.12
CA LEU A 138 12.94 24.05 20.61
C LEU A 138 13.02 23.26 19.30
N GLY A 139 11.95 22.54 18.96
CA GLY A 139 11.81 21.78 17.72
C GLY A 139 11.72 22.69 16.48
N HIS A 140 10.99 23.80 16.59
CA HIS A 140 10.87 24.84 15.58
C HIS A 140 10.48 26.19 16.21
N LEU A 141 10.63 27.27 15.45
CA LEU A 141 10.12 28.61 15.81
C LEU A 141 8.98 29.08 14.87
N ILE A 142 8.32 28.13 14.20
CA ILE A 142 7.12 28.42 13.39
C ILE A 142 6.00 28.91 14.32
N GLY A 143 5.34 30.02 13.94
CA GLY A 143 4.26 30.66 14.69
C GLY A 143 4.71 31.63 15.79
N PHE A 144 6.01 31.72 16.05
CA PHE A 144 6.53 32.76 16.95
C PHE A 144 6.49 34.12 16.26
N THR A 145 6.32 35.18 17.05
CA THR A 145 6.38 36.57 16.56
C THR A 145 7.69 37.28 16.92
N GLY A 146 8.53 36.64 17.75
CA GLY A 146 9.82 37.17 18.19
C GLY A 146 9.76 37.83 19.57
N ALA A 147 10.57 38.87 19.78
CA ALA A 147 10.64 39.55 21.07
C ALA A 147 9.31 40.22 21.46
N GLY A 148 8.94 40.13 22.73
CA GLY A 148 7.67 40.63 23.27
C GLY A 148 6.51 39.62 23.23
N GLN A 149 6.68 38.46 22.57
CA GLN A 149 5.67 37.41 22.57
C GLN A 149 5.55 36.74 23.93
N GLN A 150 4.34 36.56 24.44
CA GLN A 150 4.08 35.71 25.60
C GLN A 150 3.90 34.25 25.18
N ILE A 151 4.59 33.34 25.86
CA ILE A 151 4.51 31.89 25.64
C ILE A 151 4.20 31.15 26.94
N GLN A 152 3.69 29.93 26.82
CA GLN A 152 3.43 29.03 27.94
C GLN A 152 4.21 27.74 27.78
N VAL A 153 4.95 27.35 28.82
CA VAL A 153 5.73 26.11 28.89
C VAL A 153 4.95 25.08 29.69
N PHE A 154 4.80 23.87 29.15
CA PHE A 154 4.02 22.79 29.75
C PHE A 154 4.83 21.53 29.93
N ARG A 155 4.43 20.74 30.92
CA ARG A 155 4.95 19.39 31.14
C ARG A 155 4.34 18.41 30.14
N GLY A 156 5.15 17.48 29.62
CA GLY A 156 4.70 16.53 28.61
C GLY A 156 3.78 15.41 29.11
N ASP A 157 3.92 14.98 30.36
CA ASP A 157 3.23 13.83 30.96
C ASP A 157 1.85 14.18 31.54
N ASP A 158 1.72 15.30 32.25
CA ASP A 158 0.49 15.74 32.93
C ASP A 158 -0.12 17.05 32.39
N GLN A 159 0.54 17.68 31.41
CA GLN A 159 0.11 18.94 30.79
C GLN A 159 -0.06 20.11 31.79
N GLN A 160 0.58 20.06 32.95
CA GLN A 160 0.59 21.21 33.87
C GLN A 160 1.49 22.33 33.33
N ALA A 161 1.02 23.57 33.45
CA ALA A 161 1.81 24.75 33.12
C ALA A 161 3.01 24.88 34.07
N ILE A 162 4.20 24.93 33.50
CA ILE A 162 5.46 25.16 34.21
C ILE A 162 5.68 26.66 34.38
N HIS A 163 5.50 27.43 33.30
CA HIS A 163 5.76 28.87 33.30
C HIS A 163 5.04 29.59 32.16
N THR A 164 4.58 30.81 32.44
CA THR A 164 4.11 31.77 31.42
C THR A 164 5.10 32.92 31.38
N VAL A 165 5.73 33.16 30.23
CA VAL A 165 6.92 34.01 30.13
C VAL A 165 6.96 34.78 28.81
N THR A 166 7.58 35.96 28.83
CA THR A 166 7.77 36.75 27.60
C THR A 166 9.09 36.38 26.95
N VAL A 167 9.11 36.23 25.63
CA VAL A 167 10.32 36.03 24.82
C VAL A 167 11.05 37.36 24.69
N SER A 168 12.31 37.42 25.09
CA SER A 168 13.17 38.63 24.96
C SER A 168 14.02 38.61 23.70
N GLY A 169 14.22 37.44 23.08
CA GLY A 169 14.92 37.28 21.81
C GLY A 169 14.83 35.85 21.28
N TYR A 170 15.22 35.65 20.04
CA TYR A 170 15.23 34.34 19.40
C TYR A 170 16.45 34.15 18.51
N ASP A 171 16.77 32.89 18.21
CA ASP A 171 17.75 32.47 17.22
C ASP A 171 17.11 31.40 16.34
N MET A 172 16.80 31.75 15.09
CA MET A 172 16.20 30.85 14.11
C MET A 172 17.12 29.70 13.70
N THR A 173 18.43 29.94 13.67
CA THR A 173 19.42 28.94 13.27
C THR A 173 19.58 27.89 14.36
N ALA A 174 19.76 28.35 15.59
CA ALA A 174 19.83 27.47 16.74
C ALA A 174 18.46 26.97 17.20
N ARG A 175 17.32 27.47 16.68
CA ARG A 175 15.95 27.17 17.16
C ARG A 175 15.78 27.37 18.66
N ARG A 176 16.24 28.53 19.13
CA ARG A 176 16.30 28.87 20.54
C ARG A 176 15.52 30.14 20.82
N VAL A 177 14.84 30.17 21.96
CA VAL A 177 14.25 31.40 22.49
C VAL A 177 14.96 31.79 23.79
N THR A 178 15.13 33.09 23.98
CA THR A 178 15.59 33.69 25.24
C THR A 178 14.37 34.24 25.97
N LEU A 179 14.30 33.95 27.27
CA LEU A 179 13.19 34.29 28.15
C LEU A 179 13.51 35.57 28.92
N ALA A 180 12.52 36.44 29.09
CA ALA A 180 12.65 37.64 29.91
C ALA A 180 12.77 37.32 31.40
N GLN A 181 12.25 36.16 31.84
CA GLN A 181 12.37 35.65 33.19
C GLN A 181 12.92 34.21 33.18
N PRO A 182 13.84 33.86 34.11
CA PRO A 182 14.35 32.50 34.22
C PRO A 182 13.27 31.48 34.62
N LEU A 183 13.45 30.23 34.18
CA LEU A 183 12.52 29.15 34.45
C LEU A 183 12.40 28.85 35.97
N PRO A 184 11.16 28.74 36.50
CA PRO A 184 10.94 28.45 37.91
C PRO A 184 11.23 26.99 38.29
N ALA A 185 11.22 26.09 37.30
CA ALA A 185 11.48 24.66 37.44
C ALA A 185 12.23 24.12 36.21
N GLU A 186 12.71 22.88 36.29
CA GLU A 186 13.36 22.22 35.16
C GLU A 186 12.36 21.85 34.05
N VAL A 187 12.87 21.89 32.82
CA VAL A 187 12.17 21.46 31.60
C VAL A 187 12.98 20.33 30.97
N ARG A 188 12.31 19.24 30.60
CA ARG A 188 12.95 17.98 30.18
C ARG A 188 12.43 17.52 28.83
N SER A 189 13.34 17.31 27.88
CA SER A 189 13.07 16.75 26.56
C SER A 189 12.51 15.32 26.65
N ALA A 190 13.09 14.47 27.51
CA ALA A 190 12.69 13.07 27.68
C ALA A 190 11.28 12.90 28.28
N ARG A 191 10.79 13.91 29.02
CA ARG A 191 9.41 13.96 29.53
C ARG A 191 8.40 14.41 28.46
N GLY A 192 8.88 14.90 27.32
CA GLY A 192 8.05 15.45 26.25
C GLY A 192 7.53 16.86 26.54
N ASP A 193 8.25 17.65 27.34
CA ASP A 193 7.86 19.03 27.63
C ASP A 193 7.82 19.87 26.34
N TYR A 194 6.92 20.84 26.30
CA TYR A 194 6.65 21.63 25.08
C TYR A 194 6.27 23.08 25.39
N VAL A 195 6.40 23.92 24.38
CA VAL A 195 5.96 25.31 24.40
C VAL A 195 4.71 25.44 23.55
N GLN A 196 3.65 26.00 24.12
CA GLN A 196 2.43 26.36 23.39
C GLN A 196 2.57 27.77 22.81
N ILE A 197 2.18 27.93 21.54
CA ILE A 197 2.26 29.18 20.81
C ILE A 197 0.83 29.67 20.54
N GLY A 198 0.44 30.78 21.17
CA GLY A 198 -0.92 31.33 21.07
C GLY A 198 -1.97 30.56 21.89
N GLU A 199 -3.24 30.92 21.68
CA GLU A 199 -4.39 30.25 22.29
C GLU A 199 -4.78 29.00 21.49
N ARG A 200 -5.14 27.92 22.19
CA ARG A 200 -5.61 26.69 21.52
C ARG A 200 -7.00 26.90 20.95
N GLY A 201 -7.16 26.67 19.66
CA GLY A 201 -8.48 26.50 19.04
C GLY A 201 -9.14 25.19 19.49
N GLY A 202 -10.47 25.19 19.61
CA GLY A 202 -11.27 23.98 19.87
C GLY A 202 -11.72 23.25 18.59
N GLU A 203 -11.43 23.80 17.40
CA GLU A 203 -11.89 23.27 16.12
C GLU A 203 -10.95 22.18 15.59
N GLN A 204 -11.51 21.05 15.19
CA GLN A 204 -10.77 19.99 14.53
C GLN A 204 -10.54 20.35 13.07
N THR A 205 -9.29 20.29 12.61
CA THR A 205 -8.90 20.72 11.26
C THR A 205 -8.47 19.56 10.36
N LEU A 206 -8.09 18.41 10.93
CA LEU A 206 -7.65 17.24 10.17
C LEU A 206 -8.10 15.96 10.84
N ARG A 207 -8.75 15.07 10.08
CA ARG A 207 -9.12 13.74 10.55
C ARG A 207 -8.25 12.69 9.87
N PHE A 208 -7.70 11.76 10.66
CA PHE A 208 -7.05 10.55 10.18
C PHE A 208 -7.98 9.35 10.37
N SER A 209 -7.91 8.41 9.43
CA SER A 209 -8.51 7.08 9.58
C SER A 209 -7.50 6.00 9.18
N ALA A 210 -7.61 4.82 9.78
CA ALA A 210 -6.89 3.64 9.29
C ALA A 210 -7.33 3.31 7.85
N VAL A 211 -6.42 2.79 7.02
CA VAL A 211 -6.69 2.53 5.59
C VAL A 211 -7.82 1.51 5.35
N SER A 212 -8.09 0.66 6.33
CA SER A 212 -9.10 -0.38 6.24
C SER A 212 -9.76 -0.59 7.60
N PRO A 213 -11.02 -1.03 7.64
CA PRO A 213 -11.71 -1.28 8.90
C PRO A 213 -11.05 -2.41 9.70
N GLY A 214 -11.35 -2.42 10.99
CA GLY A 214 -10.93 -3.45 11.93
C GLY A 214 -10.20 -2.92 13.16
N THR A 215 -10.13 -3.78 14.17
CA THR A 215 -9.51 -3.52 15.47
C THR A 215 -8.01 -3.22 15.37
N TRP A 216 -7.34 -3.67 14.30
CA TRP A 216 -5.93 -3.39 14.02
C TRP A 216 -5.60 -1.88 14.03
N GLY A 217 -6.59 -1.04 13.67
CA GLY A 217 -6.42 0.41 13.61
C GLY A 217 -6.09 1.05 14.96
N ALA A 218 -6.41 0.40 16.08
CA ALA A 218 -6.04 0.86 17.42
C ALA A 218 -4.52 0.82 17.67
N GLY A 219 -3.79 -0.01 16.92
CA GLY A 219 -2.32 -0.05 16.92
C GLY A 219 -1.66 1.05 16.09
N VAL A 220 -2.46 1.88 15.41
CA VAL A 220 -1.97 2.95 14.52
C VAL A 220 -1.85 4.26 15.28
N GLN A 221 -0.72 4.92 15.09
CA GLN A 221 -0.42 6.23 15.62
C GLN A 221 -0.01 7.18 14.51
N VAL A 222 -0.41 8.44 14.63
CA VAL A 222 -0.08 9.51 13.69
C VAL A 222 0.50 10.70 14.43
N ARG A 223 1.47 11.36 13.80
CA ARG A 223 2.07 12.59 14.31
C ARG A 223 2.22 13.56 13.14
N VAL A 224 1.75 14.78 13.33
CA VAL A 224 1.93 15.87 12.38
C VAL A 224 2.83 16.91 13.02
N GLN A 225 3.87 17.33 12.30
CA GLN A 225 4.82 18.33 12.76
C GLN A 225 4.93 19.45 11.73
N PRO A 226 4.95 20.72 12.15
CA PRO A 226 5.24 21.82 11.24
C PRO A 226 6.73 21.78 10.88
N VAL A 227 7.03 21.97 9.59
CA VAL A 227 8.40 21.99 9.07
C VAL A 227 8.61 23.21 8.18
N VAL A 228 9.86 23.68 8.14
CA VAL A 228 10.28 24.70 7.17
C VAL A 228 10.64 23.98 5.88
N GLY A 229 9.72 24.01 4.90
CA GLY A 229 9.92 23.33 3.60
C GLY A 229 10.99 24.02 2.75
N ALA A 230 11.08 25.35 2.83
CA ALA A 230 12.12 26.14 2.19
C ALA A 230 12.43 27.41 2.97
N SER A 231 13.70 27.85 2.94
CA SER A 231 14.10 29.20 3.36
C SER A 231 14.59 29.95 2.13
N LEU A 232 13.89 31.01 1.77
CA LEU A 232 14.10 31.77 0.55
C LEU A 232 14.65 33.16 0.89
N PRO A 233 15.65 33.67 0.14
CA PRO A 233 16.15 35.02 0.35
C PRO A 233 15.17 36.06 -0.19
N VAL A 234 15.05 37.19 0.50
CA VAL A 234 14.48 38.40 -0.07
C VAL A 234 15.45 38.94 -1.13
N LEU A 235 14.95 39.34 -2.29
CA LEU A 235 15.73 39.99 -3.33
C LEU A 235 15.72 41.51 -3.14
N PRO A 236 16.80 42.20 -3.50
CA PRO A 236 16.86 43.65 -3.43
C PRO A 236 15.83 44.31 -4.37
N ASP A 237 15.35 45.48 -3.95
CA ASP A 237 14.59 46.38 -4.83
C ASP A 237 15.49 46.79 -6.02
N PRO A 238 15.00 46.72 -7.27
CA PRO A 238 15.75 47.14 -8.45
C PRO A 238 16.35 48.56 -8.35
N GLN A 239 15.74 49.45 -7.56
CA GLN A 239 16.16 50.84 -7.39
C GLN A 239 17.34 51.03 -6.42
N GLU A 240 17.75 50.00 -5.67
CA GLU A 240 18.83 50.11 -4.68
C GLU A 240 20.25 50.13 -5.29
N GLY A 241 20.42 49.84 -6.59
CA GLY A 241 21.73 49.89 -7.24
C GLY A 241 22.70 48.76 -6.83
N GLY A 242 24.01 49.03 -6.95
CA GLY A 242 25.08 48.02 -6.86
C GLY A 242 25.50 47.62 -5.44
N LEU A 243 26.08 46.42 -5.30
CA LEU A 243 26.70 45.94 -4.06
C LEU A 243 28.15 46.43 -3.94
N PHE A 244 28.58 46.70 -2.71
CA PHE A 244 30.00 46.78 -2.38
C PHE A 244 30.31 45.90 -1.17
N VAL A 245 31.55 45.41 -1.12
CA VAL A 245 32.12 44.71 0.03
C VAL A 245 33.50 45.32 0.27
N THR A 246 33.74 45.77 1.50
CA THR A 246 35.00 46.37 1.94
C THR A 246 35.36 45.82 3.33
N ARG A 247 36.39 46.39 3.95
CA ARG A 247 36.88 46.03 5.29
C ARG A 247 37.22 47.26 6.10
N LEU A 248 37.12 47.16 7.42
CA LEU A 248 37.64 48.18 8.33
C LEU A 248 39.14 48.35 8.14
N VAL A 249 39.60 49.61 8.09
CA VAL A 249 41.03 49.96 7.97
C VAL A 249 41.63 50.49 9.27
N ALA A 250 40.80 50.65 10.30
CA ALA A 250 41.16 50.99 11.67
C ALA A 250 40.16 50.33 12.63
N ASP A 251 40.56 50.18 13.89
CA ASP A 251 39.68 49.70 14.95
C ASP A 251 38.58 50.75 15.20
N ALA A 252 37.36 50.28 15.43
CA ALA A 252 36.22 51.12 15.78
C ALA A 252 35.85 50.87 17.25
N GLU A 253 35.82 51.94 18.04
CA GLU A 253 35.43 51.87 19.45
C GLU A 253 33.95 51.47 19.61
N GLU A 254 33.62 50.85 20.74
CA GLU A 254 32.24 50.48 21.07
C GLU A 254 31.33 51.71 21.06
N ASN A 255 30.21 51.63 20.34
CA ASN A 255 29.25 52.74 20.15
C ASN A 255 29.88 54.03 19.57
N GLY A 256 31.00 53.92 18.85
CA GLY A 256 31.65 55.03 18.17
C GLY A 256 30.79 55.67 17.08
N GLY A 257 30.93 56.98 16.86
CA GLY A 257 30.13 57.70 15.86
C GLY A 257 30.53 57.44 14.40
N THR A 258 31.71 56.87 14.16
CA THR A 258 32.27 56.68 12.81
C THR A 258 33.10 55.40 12.71
N ALA A 259 33.18 54.81 11.52
CA ALA A 259 34.11 53.72 11.19
C ALA A 259 34.82 54.01 9.86
N GLU A 260 36.14 53.79 9.79
CA GLU A 260 36.90 53.91 8.54
C GLU A 260 36.96 52.58 7.79
N VAL A 261 36.60 52.59 6.51
CA VAL A 261 36.69 51.43 5.61
C VAL A 261 37.56 51.73 4.40
N ALA A 262 38.06 50.69 3.74
CA ALA A 262 38.80 50.84 2.48
C ALA A 262 37.86 51.33 1.36
N ALA A 263 38.33 52.27 0.53
CA ALA A 263 37.61 52.69 -0.66
C ALA A 263 37.54 51.52 -1.67
N VAL A 264 36.36 51.29 -2.23
CA VAL A 264 36.10 50.25 -3.23
C VAL A 264 35.14 50.79 -4.29
N THR A 265 35.13 50.20 -5.48
CA THR A 265 34.20 50.57 -6.55
C THR A 265 32.75 50.43 -6.07
N GLY A 266 31.94 51.48 -6.27
CA GLY A 266 30.54 51.53 -5.82
C GLY A 266 30.34 51.98 -4.36
N LEU A 267 31.42 52.33 -3.64
CA LEU A 267 31.37 53.01 -2.34
C LEU A 267 31.72 54.49 -2.52
N ASP A 268 30.80 55.22 -3.16
CA ASP A 268 30.85 56.67 -3.36
C ASP A 268 29.46 57.24 -3.05
N PRO A 269 29.32 58.26 -2.18
CA PRO A 269 28.01 58.83 -1.86
C PRO A 269 27.25 59.36 -3.08
N ASP A 270 27.92 59.75 -4.17
CA ASP A 270 27.26 60.27 -5.38
C ASP A 270 26.61 59.14 -6.21
N ASP A 271 27.09 57.89 -6.06
CA ASP A 271 26.59 56.70 -6.74
C ASP A 271 25.60 55.88 -5.87
N LEU A 272 25.37 56.30 -4.63
CA LEU A 272 24.57 55.59 -3.63
C LEU A 272 23.26 56.32 -3.32
N PRO A 273 22.19 55.58 -2.93
CA PRO A 273 20.96 56.21 -2.47
C PRO A 273 21.20 56.97 -1.15
N ALA A 274 20.31 57.92 -0.84
CA ALA A 274 20.40 58.75 0.36
C ALA A 274 20.47 57.96 1.68
N ASP A 275 19.87 56.75 1.72
CA ASP A 275 19.91 55.84 2.86
C ASP A 275 20.77 54.62 2.52
N VAL A 276 21.95 54.53 3.14
CA VAL A 276 22.86 53.38 2.98
C VAL A 276 22.86 52.54 4.25
N TRP A 277 22.71 51.23 4.07
CA TRP A 277 22.79 50.24 5.14
C TRP A 277 23.99 49.33 4.90
N VAL A 278 24.70 49.02 5.98
CA VAL A 278 25.85 48.12 5.96
C VAL A 278 25.70 47.04 7.02
N GLN A 279 26.22 45.87 6.73
CA GLN A 279 26.40 44.80 7.68
C GLN A 279 27.84 44.78 8.15
N ILE A 280 28.03 44.86 9.47
CA ILE A 280 29.32 44.77 10.15
C ILE A 280 29.19 43.74 11.26
N GLY A 281 29.92 42.64 11.15
CA GLY A 281 29.70 41.48 12.01
C GLY A 281 28.26 40.94 11.90
N PRO A 282 27.58 40.63 13.02
CA PRO A 282 26.19 40.16 13.00
C PRO A 282 25.16 41.30 12.87
N GLY A 283 25.56 42.56 13.00
CA GLY A 283 24.66 43.71 13.05
C GLY A 283 24.46 44.38 11.70
N ARG A 284 23.27 44.95 11.51
CA ARG A 284 22.89 45.80 10.37
C ARG A 284 22.76 47.24 10.85
N TYR A 285 23.44 48.18 10.19
CA TYR A 285 23.56 49.56 10.62
C TYR A 285 23.27 50.54 9.49
N LYS A 286 22.51 51.60 9.79
CA LYS A 286 22.35 52.74 8.88
C LYS A 286 23.58 53.61 8.97
N VAL A 287 24.12 54.03 7.83
CA VAL A 287 25.32 54.87 7.75
C VAL A 287 25.17 55.98 6.73
N GLN A 288 25.83 57.10 6.98
CA GLN A 288 26.13 58.10 5.95
C GLN A 288 27.54 57.82 5.42
N VAL A 289 27.67 57.76 4.10
CA VAL A 289 28.94 57.48 3.42
C VAL A 289 29.64 58.79 3.13
N GLY A 290 30.86 58.96 3.64
CA GLY A 290 31.71 60.11 3.32
C GLY A 290 32.34 60.02 1.93
N GLN A 291 32.85 61.15 1.42
CA GLN A 291 33.59 61.18 0.16
C GLN A 291 34.90 60.37 0.26
N PRO A 292 35.27 59.57 -0.77
CA PRO A 292 36.52 58.83 -0.76
C PRO A 292 37.74 59.77 -0.68
N ALA A 293 38.61 59.55 0.31
CA ALA A 293 39.86 60.30 0.50
C ALA A 293 40.99 59.35 0.93
N ASP A 294 42.17 59.48 0.32
CA ASP A 294 43.37 58.69 0.64
C ASP A 294 43.14 57.16 0.65
N GLY A 295 42.28 56.66 -0.25
CA GLY A 295 41.96 55.22 -0.35
C GLY A 295 41.06 54.70 0.78
N LYS A 296 40.46 55.60 1.56
CA LYS A 296 39.54 55.31 2.66
C LYS A 296 38.21 56.03 2.47
N VAL A 297 37.18 55.51 3.14
CA VAL A 297 35.85 56.11 3.24
C VAL A 297 35.41 56.07 4.69
N THR A 298 34.91 57.19 5.21
CA THR A 298 34.35 57.26 6.56
C THR A 298 32.87 56.95 6.52
N LEU A 299 32.43 55.93 7.27
CA LEU A 299 31.03 55.65 7.53
C LEU A 299 30.63 56.35 8.83
N THR A 300 29.60 57.18 8.79
CA THR A 300 29.08 57.90 9.97
C THR A 300 27.77 57.27 10.42
N PHE A 301 27.67 56.89 11.70
CA PHE A 301 26.47 56.31 12.28
C PHE A 301 25.56 57.40 12.84
N PRO A 302 24.22 57.22 12.79
CA PRO A 302 23.30 58.07 13.52
C PRO A 302 23.64 58.14 15.01
N ALA A 303 23.43 59.31 15.63
CA ALA A 303 23.73 59.51 17.05
C ALA A 303 23.02 58.47 17.94
N GLY A 304 23.76 57.85 18.85
CA GLY A 304 23.23 56.83 19.77
C GLY A 304 23.10 55.42 19.18
N THR A 305 23.69 55.15 18.01
CA THR A 305 23.73 53.79 17.44
C THR A 305 24.58 52.88 18.33
N ALA A 306 23.96 51.83 18.87
CA ALA A 306 24.67 50.86 19.70
C ALA A 306 25.35 49.78 18.85
N HIS A 307 26.65 49.57 19.05
CA HIS A 307 27.41 48.50 18.41
C HIS A 307 28.65 48.11 19.22
N ALA A 308 29.08 46.85 19.10
CA ALA A 308 30.30 46.36 19.73
C ALA A 308 31.55 47.05 19.16
N ALA A 309 32.67 47.00 19.89
CA ALA A 309 33.97 47.35 19.33
C ALA A 309 34.33 46.40 18.18
N TRP A 310 34.95 46.94 17.13
CA TRP A 310 35.35 46.17 15.95
C TRP A 310 36.84 46.35 15.65
N GLU A 311 37.48 45.27 15.27
CA GLU A 311 38.90 45.26 14.92
C GLU A 311 39.11 45.51 13.42
N THR A 312 40.27 46.10 13.11
CA THR A 312 40.76 46.31 11.75
C THR A 312 40.71 45.00 10.94
N GLY A 313 40.23 45.09 9.70
CA GLY A 313 40.10 43.94 8.79
C GLY A 313 38.73 43.26 8.80
N LEU A 314 37.82 43.61 9.73
CA LEU A 314 36.45 43.10 9.72
C LEU A 314 35.71 43.52 8.44
N THR A 315 35.00 42.57 7.83
CA THR A 315 34.23 42.80 6.60
C THR A 315 33.06 43.74 6.85
N VAL A 316 32.92 44.72 5.97
CA VAL A 316 31.77 45.63 5.88
C VAL A 316 31.13 45.46 4.51
N ARG A 317 29.88 45.02 4.48
CA ARG A 317 29.14 44.77 3.23
C ARG A 317 27.92 45.68 3.15
N ARG A 318 27.63 46.23 1.98
CA ARG A 318 26.36 46.91 1.74
C ARG A 318 25.19 45.93 1.85
N VAL A 319 24.14 46.33 2.55
CA VAL A 319 22.86 45.63 2.59
C VAL A 319 21.83 46.49 1.86
N ARG A 320 21.18 45.91 0.85
CA ARG A 320 20.14 46.58 0.08
C ARG A 320 18.76 46.26 0.64
N ARG A 321 17.87 47.25 0.57
CA ARG A 321 16.46 47.05 0.91
C ARG A 321 15.78 46.16 -0.13
N GLY A 322 14.88 45.30 0.32
CA GLY A 322 13.99 44.50 -0.51
C GLY A 322 12.68 45.22 -0.85
N ASN A 323 12.27 46.18 -0.02
CA ASN A 323 11.16 47.10 -0.24
C ASN A 323 11.48 48.48 0.35
N THR A 324 10.84 49.53 -0.17
CA THR A 324 11.08 50.91 0.28
C THR A 324 10.17 51.34 1.43
N ALA A 325 9.02 50.70 1.60
CA ALA A 325 8.06 50.93 2.68
C ALA A 325 7.17 49.69 2.91
N THR A 326 6.38 49.71 3.99
CA THR A 326 5.28 48.76 4.23
C THR A 326 4.44 48.59 2.97
N GLY A 327 4.16 47.34 2.60
CA GLY A 327 3.34 47.00 1.44
C GLY A 327 3.17 45.50 1.26
N PRO A 328 2.33 45.06 0.33
CA PRO A 328 1.94 43.66 0.23
C PRO A 328 2.88 42.81 -0.63
N THR A 329 3.87 43.40 -1.32
CA THR A 329 4.68 42.71 -2.32
C THR A 329 6.17 42.73 -1.97
N LEU A 330 6.81 41.57 -2.04
CA LEU A 330 8.27 41.41 -1.95
C LEU A 330 8.79 40.60 -3.14
N ARG A 331 10.03 40.86 -3.55
CA ARG A 331 10.74 40.00 -4.51
C ARG A 331 11.47 38.90 -3.75
N ILE A 332 11.28 37.64 -4.16
CA ILE A 332 11.79 36.46 -3.45
C ILE A 332 12.58 35.56 -4.39
N GLY A 333 13.81 35.22 -4.00
CA GLY A 333 14.65 34.31 -4.75
C GLY A 333 14.10 32.88 -4.65
N GLY A 334 13.84 32.24 -5.79
CA GLY A 334 13.25 30.90 -5.81
C GLY A 334 11.75 30.88 -5.48
N ALA A 335 11.03 31.97 -5.74
CA ALA A 335 9.59 32.09 -5.54
C ALA A 335 8.75 30.98 -6.20
N SER A 336 9.28 30.27 -7.22
CA SER A 336 8.63 29.11 -7.85
C SER A 336 8.36 27.94 -6.89
N ARG A 337 8.95 27.93 -5.70
CA ARG A 337 8.65 26.95 -4.63
C ARG A 337 7.42 27.33 -3.82
N LEU A 338 7.03 28.59 -3.84
CA LEU A 338 5.81 29.09 -3.20
C LEU A 338 4.61 28.81 -4.10
N TYR A 339 3.43 28.85 -3.50
CA TYR A 339 2.17 28.62 -4.18
C TYR A 339 1.10 29.50 -3.53
N GLU A 340 0.03 29.80 -4.28
CA GLU A 340 -1.11 30.56 -3.76
C GLU A 340 -1.72 29.86 -2.54
N GLY A 341 -1.96 30.61 -1.47
CA GLY A 341 -2.42 30.12 -0.17
C GLY A 341 -1.33 29.50 0.72
N ALA A 342 -0.07 29.44 0.29
CA ALA A 342 1.03 29.02 1.15
C ALA A 342 1.23 30.03 2.29
N VAL A 343 1.40 29.56 3.53
CA VAL A 343 1.83 30.45 4.62
C VAL A 343 3.35 30.48 4.69
N VAL A 344 3.87 31.69 4.79
CA VAL A 344 5.29 31.94 5.01
C VAL A 344 5.49 32.73 6.29
N GLN A 345 6.61 32.48 6.96
CA GLN A 345 7.08 33.27 8.08
C GLN A 345 8.25 34.12 7.60
N LEU A 346 8.04 35.43 7.58
CA LEU A 346 9.04 36.44 7.26
C LEU A 346 9.91 36.66 8.51
N ASP A 347 11.23 36.65 8.33
CA ASP A 347 12.23 36.88 9.38
C ASP A 347 13.10 38.07 8.99
N ASP A 348 12.90 39.20 9.66
CA ASP A 348 13.68 40.44 9.47
C ASP A 348 14.92 40.53 10.38
N GLY A 349 15.18 39.46 11.15
CA GLY A 349 16.23 39.35 12.17
C GLY A 349 15.83 39.86 13.56
N THR A 350 14.68 40.51 13.70
CA THR A 350 14.17 41.06 14.97
C THR A 350 12.75 40.63 15.31
N ALA A 351 11.92 40.41 14.28
CA ALA A 351 10.54 39.99 14.38
C ALA A 351 10.24 38.89 13.34
N LEU A 352 9.30 38.03 13.71
CA LEU A 352 8.77 36.98 12.85
C LEU A 352 7.33 37.32 12.48
N THR A 353 7.03 37.40 11.20
CA THR A 353 5.69 37.74 10.71
C THR A 353 5.14 36.64 9.82
N ALA A 354 4.05 35.99 10.24
CA ALA A 354 3.35 35.02 9.42
C ALA A 354 2.38 35.71 8.44
N VAL A 355 2.45 35.40 7.16
CA VAL A 355 1.54 35.90 6.10
C VAL A 355 1.20 34.78 5.12
N ALA A 356 0.08 34.90 4.42
CA ALA A 356 -0.27 33.98 3.34
C ALA A 356 0.12 34.57 1.98
N VAL A 357 0.56 33.72 1.07
CA VAL A 357 0.87 34.09 -0.32
C VAL A 357 -0.45 34.25 -1.07
N GLY A 358 -0.72 35.44 -1.59
CA GLY A 358 -1.84 35.71 -2.48
C GLY A 358 -1.51 35.33 -3.92
N THR A 359 -0.48 35.95 -4.52
CA THR A 359 -0.07 35.66 -5.90
C THR A 359 1.44 35.56 -6.04
N VAL A 360 1.88 34.73 -7.00
CA VAL A 360 3.30 34.58 -7.36
C VAL A 360 3.44 34.87 -8.86
N ASN A 361 4.19 35.91 -9.22
CA ASN A 361 4.46 36.29 -10.61
C ASN A 361 5.98 36.46 -10.81
N GLY A 362 6.63 35.44 -11.37
CA GLY A 362 8.08 35.42 -11.49
C GLY A 362 8.74 35.39 -10.10
N ASP A 363 9.50 36.44 -9.78
CA ASP A 363 10.08 36.63 -8.45
C ASP A 363 9.27 37.55 -7.54
N ALA A 364 8.22 38.22 -8.04
CA ALA A 364 7.34 39.07 -7.25
C ALA A 364 6.25 38.23 -6.57
N VAL A 365 6.19 38.34 -5.25
CA VAL A 365 5.23 37.62 -4.40
C VAL A 365 4.39 38.65 -3.66
N THR A 366 3.08 38.59 -3.89
CA THR A 366 2.10 39.45 -3.20
C THR A 366 1.40 38.63 -2.13
N PHE A 367 1.38 39.14 -0.90
CA PHE A 367 0.79 38.51 0.27
C PHE A 367 -0.68 38.93 0.47
N ASP A 368 -1.36 38.23 1.37
CA ASP A 368 -2.76 38.46 1.77
C ASP A 368 -2.98 39.78 2.52
N ARG A 369 -1.90 40.37 3.04
CA ARG A 369 -1.90 41.64 3.76
C ARG A 369 -0.55 42.36 3.61
N ASP A 370 -0.53 43.61 4.02
CA ASP A 370 0.71 44.39 4.06
C ASP A 370 1.74 43.76 5.00
N VAL A 371 2.96 43.65 4.50
CA VAL A 371 4.13 43.26 5.26
C VAL A 371 4.66 44.49 5.98
N PRO A 372 4.71 44.50 7.33
CA PRO A 372 5.09 45.68 8.09
C PRO A 372 6.58 45.97 7.96
N GLY A 373 6.92 47.25 7.77
CA GLY A 373 8.30 47.73 7.83
C GLY A 373 9.12 47.48 6.55
N THR A 374 10.43 47.45 6.73
CA THR A 374 11.42 47.38 5.64
C THR A 374 12.21 46.09 5.77
N PHE A 375 12.16 45.28 4.72
CA PHE A 375 12.94 44.07 4.54
C PHE A 375 14.22 44.36 3.76
N TYR A 376 15.18 43.47 3.90
CA TYR A 376 16.51 43.57 3.32
C TYR A 376 16.91 42.24 2.70
N GLU A 377 17.89 42.24 1.80
CA GLU A 377 18.38 41.02 1.14
C GLU A 377 19.03 39.99 2.08
N THR A 378 19.29 40.36 3.34
CA THR A 378 19.74 39.47 4.41
C THR A 378 18.60 38.66 5.03
N ASP A 379 17.38 39.16 4.88
CA ASP A 379 16.17 38.66 5.54
C ASP A 379 15.64 37.44 4.79
N ARG A 380 14.85 36.64 5.48
CA ARG A 380 14.44 35.31 5.00
C ARG A 380 12.94 35.13 5.01
N VAL A 381 12.47 34.35 4.04
CA VAL A 381 11.09 33.89 3.92
C VAL A 381 11.07 32.39 4.12
N HIS A 382 10.46 31.93 5.20
CA HIS A 382 10.37 30.52 5.55
C HIS A 382 9.00 29.96 5.16
N LEU A 383 8.96 29.04 4.18
CA LEU A 383 7.75 28.33 3.80
C LEU A 383 7.37 27.32 4.88
N VAL A 384 6.14 27.41 5.38
CA VAL A 384 5.60 26.53 6.42
C VAL A 384 4.81 25.39 5.77
N GLU A 385 5.24 24.16 6.02
CA GLU A 385 4.62 22.92 5.54
C GLU A 385 4.48 21.92 6.70
N ALA A 386 3.97 20.72 6.40
CA ALA A 386 3.80 19.65 7.38
C ALA A 386 4.66 18.42 7.03
N GLU A 387 5.17 17.77 8.08
CA GLU A 387 5.61 16.40 8.03
C GLU A 387 4.59 15.52 8.75
N VAL A 388 4.18 14.43 8.12
CA VAL A 388 3.32 13.41 8.73
C VAL A 388 4.15 12.16 8.94
N SER A 389 4.25 11.73 10.19
CA SER A 389 4.79 10.43 10.56
C SER A 389 3.66 9.52 11.03
N THR A 390 3.65 8.28 10.57
CA THR A 390 2.68 7.25 10.96
C THR A 390 3.45 6.04 11.49
N ARG A 391 2.88 5.38 12.49
CA ARG A 391 3.46 4.16 13.05
C ARG A 391 2.35 3.16 13.29
N PHE A 392 2.61 1.90 13.01
CA PHE A 392 1.75 0.79 13.40
C PHE A 392 2.58 -0.18 14.24
N THR A 393 2.08 -0.53 15.41
CA THR A 393 2.66 -1.58 16.25
C THR A 393 1.69 -2.75 16.28
N ASP A 394 2.16 -3.92 15.83
CA ASP A 394 1.35 -5.14 15.84
C ASP A 394 1.25 -5.75 17.26
N PRO A 395 0.35 -6.72 17.49
CA PRO A 395 0.24 -7.38 18.78
C PRO A 395 1.51 -8.14 19.23
N GLY A 396 2.41 -8.47 18.31
CA GLY A 396 3.71 -9.08 18.60
C GLY A 396 4.80 -8.06 18.98
N GLY A 397 4.50 -6.76 18.92
CA GLY A 397 5.42 -5.66 19.21
C GLY A 397 6.25 -5.19 18.01
N ALA A 398 6.10 -5.81 16.83
CA ALA A 398 6.79 -5.33 15.63
C ALA A 398 6.19 -3.99 15.19
N THR A 399 7.06 -3.05 14.81
CA THR A 399 6.64 -1.69 14.45
C THR A 399 7.01 -1.36 13.01
N VAL A 400 6.05 -0.81 12.27
CA VAL A 400 6.23 -0.24 10.92
C VAL A 400 6.05 1.27 11.02
N THR A 401 6.89 2.05 10.34
CA THR A 401 6.81 3.52 10.34
C THR A 401 6.87 4.07 8.91
N GLU A 402 6.04 5.05 8.62
CA GLU A 402 6.04 5.80 7.35
C GLU A 402 6.18 7.29 7.66
N THR A 403 7.04 8.00 6.92
CA THR A 403 7.23 9.45 7.11
C THR A 403 7.10 10.16 5.77
N PHE A 404 6.33 11.24 5.77
CA PHE A 404 5.99 12.03 4.59
C PHE A 404 6.28 13.50 4.90
N GLY A 405 7.40 14.02 4.40
CA GLY A 405 7.81 15.42 4.58
C GLY A 405 7.28 16.35 3.48
N ASN A 406 7.37 17.66 3.76
CA ASN A 406 7.05 18.75 2.82
C ASN A 406 5.65 18.64 2.21
N LEU A 407 4.65 18.36 3.07
CA LEU A 407 3.25 18.27 2.67
C LEU A 407 2.56 19.62 2.82
N ARG A 408 1.79 19.99 1.80
CA ARG A 408 0.94 21.18 1.80
C ARG A 408 -0.34 20.87 2.58
N LEU A 409 -0.74 21.74 3.50
CA LEU A 409 -2.03 21.57 4.20
C LEU A 409 -3.23 22.02 3.37
N SER A 410 -3.02 22.85 2.35
CA SER A 410 -4.04 23.40 1.47
C SER A 410 -3.76 23.10 -0.01
N GLY A 411 -4.82 23.13 -0.82
CA GLY A 411 -4.77 22.99 -2.28
C GLY A 411 -4.89 21.56 -2.80
N ASP A 412 -5.23 21.43 -4.09
CA ASP A 412 -5.47 20.15 -4.77
C ASP A 412 -4.25 19.73 -5.59
N SER A 413 -3.15 19.40 -4.91
CA SER A 413 -1.91 18.94 -5.55
C SER A 413 -1.47 17.58 -5.05
N PRO A 414 -0.61 16.83 -5.78
CA PRO A 414 -0.02 15.59 -5.27
C PRO A 414 0.82 15.80 -3.98
N ALA A 415 1.28 17.02 -3.74
CA ALA A 415 1.99 17.41 -2.51
C ALA A 415 1.04 17.77 -1.36
N ALA A 416 -0.26 17.90 -1.61
CA ALA A 416 -1.25 18.16 -0.55
C ALA A 416 -1.38 16.95 0.37
N LEU A 417 -1.50 17.19 1.67
CA LEU A 417 -1.42 16.16 2.70
C LEU A 417 -2.41 15.02 2.49
N ALA A 418 -3.68 15.33 2.24
CA ALA A 418 -4.70 14.30 2.03
C ALA A 418 -4.41 13.45 0.78
N THR A 419 -4.12 14.09 -0.35
CA THR A 419 -3.79 13.44 -1.63
C THR A 419 -2.50 12.61 -1.56
N ALA A 420 -1.50 13.14 -0.87
CA ALA A 420 -0.23 12.48 -0.61
C ALA A 420 -0.39 11.18 0.18
N LEU A 421 -1.22 11.20 1.22
CA LEU A 421 -1.48 10.03 2.06
C LEU A 421 -2.40 9.04 1.33
N GLU A 422 -3.42 9.50 0.62
CA GLU A 422 -4.29 8.63 -0.19
C GLU A 422 -3.48 7.74 -1.15
N SER A 423 -2.50 8.33 -1.82
CA SER A 423 -1.68 7.63 -2.83
C SER A 423 -0.50 6.84 -2.27
N ARG A 424 0.09 7.25 -1.14
CA ARG A 424 1.39 6.71 -0.66
C ARG A 424 1.33 5.97 0.68
N SER A 425 0.36 6.25 1.53
CA SER A 425 0.27 5.67 2.87
C SER A 425 -0.34 4.27 2.84
N ARG A 426 0.29 3.32 3.53
CA ARG A 426 -0.25 1.96 3.71
C ARG A 426 -1.00 1.80 5.02
N LEU A 427 -0.88 2.77 5.93
CA LEU A 427 -1.47 2.69 7.28
C LEU A 427 -2.72 3.56 7.43
N VAL A 428 -2.70 4.78 6.90
CA VAL A 428 -3.75 5.77 7.14
C VAL A 428 -4.23 6.48 5.88
N ARG A 429 -5.40 7.09 6.00
CA ARG A 429 -5.95 8.14 5.14
C ARG A 429 -6.16 9.40 5.96
N ALA A 430 -6.21 10.54 5.29
CA ALA A 430 -6.48 11.82 5.93
C ALA A 430 -7.59 12.56 5.19
N THR A 431 -8.46 13.21 5.94
CA THR A 431 -9.56 14.04 5.46
C THR A 431 -9.39 15.43 6.04
N ALA A 432 -9.17 16.42 5.18
CA ALA A 432 -9.17 17.82 5.57
C ALA A 432 -10.57 18.21 6.05
N LEU A 433 -10.64 18.86 7.22
CA LEU A 433 -11.88 19.41 7.77
C LEU A 433 -11.97 20.91 7.47
N PRO A 434 -13.17 21.53 7.56
CA PRO A 434 -13.31 22.97 7.44
C PRO A 434 -12.36 23.70 8.40
N GLY A 435 -11.66 24.72 7.91
CA GLY A 435 -10.70 25.50 8.72
C GLY A 435 -9.29 24.95 8.74
N LEU A 436 -8.98 23.84 8.04
CA LEU A 436 -7.60 23.42 7.81
C LEU A 436 -6.80 24.54 7.15
N SER A 437 -5.77 24.98 7.85
CA SER A 437 -4.92 26.08 7.43
C SER A 437 -3.51 25.87 7.99
N THR A 438 -2.54 26.49 7.33
CA THR A 438 -1.18 26.67 7.83
C THR A 438 -1.06 27.80 8.86
N ASP A 439 -2.18 28.45 9.22
CA ASP A 439 -2.26 29.35 10.38
C ASP A 439 -1.77 28.61 11.66
N PRO A 440 -0.73 29.11 12.34
CA PRO A 440 -0.23 28.51 13.58
C PRO A 440 -1.31 28.26 14.65
N ALA A 441 -2.33 29.09 14.74
CA ALA A 441 -3.41 28.90 15.71
C ALA A 441 -4.33 27.70 15.37
N LYS A 442 -4.36 27.28 14.10
CA LYS A 442 -5.25 26.23 13.56
C LYS A 442 -4.49 25.00 13.04
N PHE A 443 -3.16 24.98 13.20
CA PHE A 443 -2.32 23.94 12.66
C PHE A 443 -2.69 22.56 13.26
N PRO A 444 -2.79 21.49 12.46
CA PRO A 444 -3.26 20.18 12.89
C PRO A 444 -2.21 19.39 13.66
N VAL A 445 -1.63 19.93 14.74
CA VAL A 445 -0.74 19.16 15.62
C VAL A 445 -1.51 18.42 16.72
N PRO A 446 -0.97 17.29 17.23
CA PRO A 446 -1.46 16.64 18.44
C PRO A 446 -1.34 17.54 19.67
N ALA A 447 -2.20 17.34 20.67
CA ALA A 447 -2.33 18.20 21.86
C ALA A 447 -1.05 18.42 22.67
N THR A 448 -0.03 17.56 22.51
CA THR A 448 1.30 17.72 23.13
C THR A 448 2.44 17.65 22.13
N GLY A 449 2.15 17.74 20.82
CA GLY A 449 3.13 17.52 19.74
C GLY A 449 3.62 16.06 19.66
N SER A 450 2.99 15.17 20.42
CA SER A 450 3.30 13.75 20.54
C SER A 450 2.56 12.92 19.48
N TRP A 451 2.40 11.63 19.70
CA TRP A 451 1.66 10.74 18.81
C TRP A 451 0.18 10.72 19.19
N LEU A 452 -0.71 10.87 18.20
CA LEU A 452 -2.14 10.56 18.32
C LEU A 452 -2.36 9.07 18.02
N THR A 453 -2.86 8.31 18.99
CA THR A 453 -3.36 6.95 18.74
C THR A 453 -4.76 7.02 18.14
N LEU A 454 -5.00 6.30 17.03
CA LEU A 454 -6.34 6.17 16.45
C LEU A 454 -7.19 5.23 17.31
N ASP A 455 -8.50 5.46 17.35
CA ASP A 455 -9.42 4.65 18.17
C ASP A 455 -10.76 4.40 17.44
N GLY A 456 -11.60 3.54 18.01
CA GLY A 456 -12.92 3.20 17.47
C GLY A 456 -12.90 2.26 16.25
N GLY A 457 -11.76 1.61 16.00
CA GLY A 457 -11.64 0.57 14.98
C GLY A 457 -12.31 -0.71 15.44
N ASP A 458 -13.13 -1.31 14.57
CA ASP A 458 -14.00 -2.41 14.92
C ASP A 458 -14.19 -3.33 13.70
N ASP A 459 -14.01 -4.63 13.87
CA ASP A 459 -14.27 -5.62 12.83
C ASP A 459 -15.77 -5.98 12.74
N ALA A 460 -16.55 -5.69 13.78
CA ALA A 460 -17.98 -5.93 13.89
C ALA A 460 -18.38 -7.37 13.53
N TYR A 461 -17.66 -8.36 14.06
CA TYR A 461 -17.86 -9.78 13.72
C TYR A 461 -19.27 -10.29 14.05
N GLU A 462 -19.99 -9.66 14.99
CA GLU A 462 -21.40 -9.98 15.30
C GLU A 462 -22.35 -9.69 14.14
N SER A 463 -21.95 -8.80 13.23
CA SER A 463 -22.72 -8.44 12.03
C SER A 463 -22.21 -9.11 10.75
N LEU A 464 -21.12 -9.88 10.84
CA LEU A 464 -20.62 -10.68 9.72
C LEU A 464 -21.65 -11.75 9.37
N SER A 465 -21.90 -11.92 8.07
CA SER A 465 -22.91 -12.84 7.56
C SER A 465 -22.39 -13.67 6.38
N VAL A 466 -23.12 -14.75 6.05
CA VAL A 466 -22.84 -15.58 4.87
C VAL A 466 -22.86 -14.75 3.58
N ALA A 467 -23.72 -13.73 3.50
CA ALA A 467 -23.82 -12.86 2.34
C ALA A 467 -22.53 -12.08 2.05
N ASP A 468 -21.71 -11.78 3.08
CA ASP A 468 -20.43 -11.09 2.90
C ASP A 468 -19.39 -11.97 2.19
N PHE A 469 -19.50 -13.30 2.32
CA PHE A 469 -18.65 -14.28 1.63
C PHE A 469 -19.14 -14.53 0.19
N VAL A 470 -20.46 -14.63 -0.02
CA VAL A 470 -21.05 -14.71 -1.36
C VAL A 470 -20.66 -13.46 -2.16
N GLY A 471 -20.91 -12.29 -1.57
CA GLY A 471 -20.61 -11.00 -2.18
C GLY A 471 -21.68 -10.52 -3.15
N ALA A 472 -21.46 -9.32 -3.68
CA ALA A 472 -22.36 -8.65 -4.61
C ALA A 472 -21.59 -8.13 -5.83
N ASP A 473 -22.26 -8.11 -6.98
CA ASP A 473 -21.72 -7.49 -8.19
C ASP A 473 -21.94 -5.97 -8.17
N GLY A 474 -20.87 -5.23 -7.91
CA GLY A 474 -20.81 -3.77 -8.04
C GLY A 474 -20.17 -3.30 -9.35
N GLY A 475 -19.84 -4.20 -10.26
CA GLY A 475 -18.94 -3.95 -11.39
C GLY A 475 -17.46 -3.98 -11.00
N SER A 476 -16.58 -3.91 -11.99
CA SER A 476 -15.16 -4.20 -11.80
C SER A 476 -14.49 -3.31 -10.75
N GLY A 477 -13.74 -3.94 -9.83
CA GLY A 477 -13.10 -3.29 -8.69
C GLY A 477 -14.04 -2.93 -7.54
N ARG A 478 -15.36 -3.13 -7.70
CA ARG A 478 -16.36 -2.90 -6.65
C ARG A 478 -17.09 -4.17 -6.21
N ARG A 479 -16.80 -5.30 -6.85
CA ARG A 479 -17.27 -6.62 -6.45
C ARG A 479 -16.75 -7.03 -5.05
N THR A 480 -17.56 -7.78 -4.32
CA THR A 480 -17.22 -8.32 -2.98
C THR A 480 -17.33 -9.85 -2.98
N GLY A 481 -16.89 -10.50 -1.89
CA GLY A 481 -17.00 -11.95 -1.73
C GLY A 481 -16.41 -12.79 -2.88
N ILE A 482 -17.06 -13.91 -3.18
CA ILE A 482 -16.76 -14.81 -4.31
C ILE A 482 -16.84 -14.08 -5.65
N VAL A 483 -17.86 -13.24 -5.83
CA VAL A 483 -18.07 -12.48 -7.07
C VAL A 483 -16.85 -11.65 -7.45
N ALA A 484 -16.07 -11.15 -6.48
CA ALA A 484 -14.86 -10.39 -6.76
C ALA A 484 -13.76 -11.18 -7.50
N LEU A 485 -13.79 -12.51 -7.48
CA LEU A 485 -12.86 -13.34 -8.24
C LEU A 485 -13.10 -13.25 -9.76
N GLU A 486 -14.26 -12.75 -10.22
CA GLU A 486 -14.52 -12.42 -11.63
C GLU A 486 -13.61 -11.32 -12.18
N ASP A 487 -13.03 -10.47 -11.31
CA ASP A 487 -12.16 -9.38 -11.76
C ASP A 487 -10.76 -9.85 -12.21
N ILE A 488 -10.45 -11.14 -12.01
CA ILE A 488 -9.17 -11.77 -12.25
C ILE A 488 -9.39 -13.05 -13.07
N ASP A 489 -9.05 -12.99 -14.35
CA ASP A 489 -9.24 -14.10 -15.30
C ASP A 489 -8.26 -15.24 -15.03
N GLU A 490 -7.04 -14.93 -14.60
CA GLU A 490 -5.98 -15.94 -14.34
C GLU A 490 -6.30 -16.95 -13.20
N VAL A 491 -7.41 -16.80 -12.47
CA VAL A 491 -7.74 -17.68 -11.33
C VAL A 491 -8.26 -19.02 -11.84
N ALA A 492 -7.44 -20.08 -11.71
CA ALA A 492 -7.81 -21.44 -12.14
C ALA A 492 -8.39 -22.31 -11.01
N VAL A 493 -8.13 -21.98 -9.74
CA VAL A 493 -8.62 -22.73 -8.58
C VAL A 493 -9.22 -21.78 -7.55
N CYS A 494 -10.43 -22.05 -7.06
CA CYS A 494 -11.13 -21.21 -6.10
C CYS A 494 -11.43 -21.96 -4.79
N ALA A 495 -11.35 -21.26 -3.66
CA ALA A 495 -11.77 -21.79 -2.37
C ALA A 495 -12.27 -20.68 -1.43
N VAL A 496 -13.16 -21.04 -0.49
CA VAL A 496 -13.54 -20.19 0.66
C VAL A 496 -13.20 -20.96 1.94
N PRO A 497 -11.92 -21.00 2.35
CA PRO A 497 -11.47 -21.94 3.36
C PRO A 497 -12.20 -21.84 4.70
N GLY A 498 -12.62 -22.99 5.22
CA GLY A 498 -13.25 -23.09 6.54
C GLY A 498 -14.72 -22.69 6.57
N MET A 499 -15.34 -22.47 5.41
CA MET A 499 -16.77 -22.18 5.28
C MET A 499 -17.49 -23.41 4.72
N TRP A 500 -18.28 -24.08 5.55
CA TRP A 500 -19.14 -25.21 5.15
C TRP A 500 -20.60 -24.80 4.93
N SER A 501 -20.86 -23.50 4.89
CA SER A 501 -22.18 -22.95 4.56
C SER A 501 -22.61 -23.44 3.18
N GLY A 502 -23.76 -24.11 3.11
CA GLY A 502 -24.31 -24.60 1.85
C GLY A 502 -24.55 -23.47 0.84
N THR A 503 -24.89 -22.28 1.31
CA THR A 503 -25.03 -21.08 0.47
C THR A 503 -23.68 -20.62 -0.09
N VAL A 504 -22.61 -20.56 0.72
CA VAL A 504 -21.26 -20.20 0.24
C VAL A 504 -20.74 -21.24 -0.75
N GLU A 505 -20.85 -22.52 -0.44
CA GLU A 505 -20.37 -23.59 -1.31
C GLU A 505 -21.13 -23.65 -2.63
N SER A 506 -22.46 -23.52 -2.60
CA SER A 506 -23.28 -23.47 -3.82
C SER A 506 -22.95 -22.24 -4.67
N SER A 507 -22.69 -21.09 -4.05
CA SER A 507 -22.25 -19.88 -4.75
C SER A 507 -20.88 -20.08 -5.41
N LEU A 508 -19.92 -20.71 -4.72
CA LEU A 508 -18.60 -21.02 -5.28
C LEU A 508 -18.68 -22.01 -6.45
N VAL A 509 -19.55 -23.03 -6.35
CA VAL A 509 -19.82 -23.97 -7.44
C VAL A 509 -20.42 -23.24 -8.63
N THR A 510 -21.47 -22.43 -8.40
CA THR A 510 -22.15 -21.65 -9.45
C THR A 510 -21.16 -20.72 -10.16
N HIS A 511 -20.29 -20.05 -9.41
CA HIS A 511 -19.22 -19.20 -9.93
C HIS A 511 -18.32 -19.96 -10.93
N CYS A 512 -17.90 -21.18 -10.58
CA CYS A 512 -17.06 -22.00 -11.46
C CYS A 512 -17.83 -22.57 -12.67
N GLU A 513 -19.12 -22.88 -12.52
CA GLU A 513 -19.97 -23.38 -13.61
C GLU A 513 -20.31 -22.31 -14.66
N LEU A 514 -20.43 -21.05 -14.22
CA LEU A 514 -20.70 -19.91 -15.09
C LEU A 514 -19.47 -19.51 -15.90
N LEU A 515 -18.30 -19.38 -15.26
CA LEU A 515 -17.08 -18.90 -15.92
C LEU A 515 -16.35 -19.99 -16.70
N ARG A 516 -16.48 -21.26 -16.28
CA ARG A 516 -15.95 -22.45 -16.99
C ARG A 516 -14.44 -22.47 -17.28
N ASP A 517 -13.68 -21.66 -16.58
CA ASP A 517 -12.22 -21.52 -16.64
C ASP A 517 -11.54 -21.95 -15.31
N ARG A 518 -12.34 -22.24 -14.28
CA ARG A 518 -11.87 -22.43 -12.89
C ARG A 518 -12.54 -23.58 -12.16
N PHE A 519 -11.93 -24.01 -11.06
CA PHE A 519 -12.33 -25.21 -10.31
C PHE A 519 -12.42 -24.94 -8.80
N ALA A 520 -13.51 -25.36 -8.16
CA ALA A 520 -13.76 -25.17 -6.73
C ALA A 520 -13.18 -26.31 -5.87
N ILE A 521 -12.64 -25.96 -4.71
CA ILE A 521 -12.33 -26.91 -3.63
C ILE A 521 -13.21 -26.58 -2.43
N LEU A 522 -14.10 -27.51 -2.08
CA LEU A 522 -15.06 -27.38 -1.00
C LEU A 522 -14.48 -27.95 0.31
N ASP A 523 -14.94 -27.41 1.44
CA ASP A 523 -14.53 -27.86 2.77
C ASP A 523 -15.72 -28.43 3.52
N PRO A 524 -15.67 -29.71 3.95
CA PRO A 524 -16.74 -30.24 4.76
C PRO A 524 -16.77 -29.56 6.13
N ARG A 525 -17.91 -29.65 6.82
CA ARG A 525 -17.96 -29.31 8.25
C ARG A 525 -16.90 -30.10 9.03
N ASP A 526 -16.33 -29.46 10.04
CA ASP A 526 -15.38 -30.09 10.95
C ASP A 526 -16.02 -31.24 11.75
N GLY A 527 -15.20 -32.23 12.14
CA GLY A 527 -15.64 -33.30 13.03
C GLY A 527 -16.73 -34.25 12.49
N LEU A 528 -17.12 -34.16 11.22
CA LEU A 528 -18.09 -35.09 10.62
C LEU A 528 -17.58 -36.53 10.67
N ASP A 529 -18.43 -37.46 11.07
CA ASP A 529 -18.15 -38.89 10.95
C ASP A 529 -18.40 -39.38 9.52
N MET A 530 -18.27 -40.70 9.31
CA MET A 530 -18.40 -41.31 7.97
C MET A 530 -19.80 -41.15 7.37
N GLU A 531 -20.86 -41.12 8.19
CA GLU A 531 -22.22 -40.90 7.71
C GLU A 531 -22.44 -39.41 7.42
N GLY A 532 -22.02 -38.54 8.35
CA GLY A 532 -22.12 -37.10 8.23
C GLY A 532 -21.42 -36.54 6.98
N ILE A 533 -20.21 -37.00 6.66
CA ILE A 533 -19.50 -36.55 5.44
C ILE A 533 -20.21 -37.02 4.15
N GLN A 534 -20.86 -38.18 4.20
CA GLN A 534 -21.64 -38.67 3.07
C GLN A 534 -22.90 -37.83 2.87
N THR A 535 -23.64 -37.55 3.95
CA THR A 535 -24.82 -36.69 3.93
C THR A 535 -24.47 -35.26 3.50
N PHE A 536 -23.36 -34.72 4.01
CA PHE A 536 -22.86 -33.40 3.61
C PHE A 536 -22.62 -33.30 2.10
N ARG A 537 -22.17 -34.40 1.49
CA ARG A 537 -21.87 -34.42 0.06
C ARG A 537 -23.11 -34.52 -0.83
N GLU A 538 -24.20 -35.13 -0.37
CA GLU A 538 -25.37 -35.42 -1.20
C GLU A 538 -25.95 -34.24 -2.01
N PRO A 539 -25.96 -32.98 -1.51
CA PRO A 539 -26.50 -31.85 -2.27
C PRO A 539 -25.68 -31.45 -3.52
N PHE A 540 -24.44 -31.93 -3.65
CA PHE A 540 -23.52 -31.48 -4.70
C PHE A 540 -23.34 -32.53 -5.81
N ASP A 541 -23.80 -32.19 -7.01
CA ASP A 541 -23.51 -32.91 -8.25
C ASP A 541 -22.95 -31.95 -9.31
N THR A 542 -21.61 -31.87 -9.38
CA THR A 542 -20.94 -30.98 -10.33
C THR A 542 -19.57 -31.51 -10.72
N LYS A 543 -19.20 -31.28 -11.98
CA LYS A 543 -17.84 -31.57 -12.47
C LYS A 543 -16.82 -30.51 -12.10
N TYR A 544 -17.24 -29.34 -11.61
CA TYR A 544 -16.36 -28.18 -11.35
C TYR A 544 -15.89 -28.08 -9.90
N ALA A 545 -16.15 -29.08 -9.06
CA ALA A 545 -15.73 -29.08 -7.66
C ALA A 545 -15.16 -30.42 -7.19
N ALA A 546 -14.39 -30.38 -6.10
CA ALA A 546 -13.93 -31.55 -5.35
C ALA A 546 -14.01 -31.32 -3.85
N LEU A 547 -14.20 -32.41 -3.09
CA LEU A 547 -14.34 -32.41 -1.63
C LEU A 547 -13.27 -33.32 -1.03
N TYR A 548 -12.63 -32.86 0.06
CA TYR A 548 -11.55 -33.56 0.73
C TYR A 548 -11.87 -33.80 2.21
N HIS A 549 -11.56 -34.99 2.72
CA HIS A 549 -11.84 -35.37 4.10
C HIS A 549 -10.75 -36.31 4.63
N PRO A 550 -10.32 -36.20 5.90
CA PRO A 550 -10.79 -35.28 6.94
C PRO A 550 -10.06 -33.93 6.94
N TRP A 551 -10.36 -33.10 7.94
CA TRP A 551 -9.58 -31.90 8.26
C TRP A 551 -8.15 -32.24 8.67
N LEU A 552 -7.27 -31.24 8.57
CA LEU A 552 -5.85 -31.36 8.81
C LEU A 552 -5.49 -30.84 10.19
N VAL A 553 -4.45 -31.37 10.83
CA VAL A 553 -3.94 -30.85 12.11
C VAL A 553 -2.61 -30.16 11.87
N THR A 554 -2.56 -28.87 12.17
CA THR A 554 -1.38 -28.02 11.99
C THR A 554 -1.02 -27.32 13.29
N ARG A 555 0.20 -26.79 13.37
CA ARG A 555 0.65 -25.97 14.49
C ARG A 555 0.38 -24.50 14.15
N ASP A 556 -0.47 -23.83 14.91
CA ASP A 556 -0.64 -22.38 14.82
C ASP A 556 0.61 -21.69 15.40
N PRO A 557 1.40 -20.97 14.59
CA PRO A 557 2.61 -20.31 15.05
C PRO A 557 2.34 -19.15 16.03
N SER A 558 1.14 -18.55 16.01
CA SER A 558 0.83 -17.39 16.86
C SER A 558 0.50 -17.79 18.30
N THR A 559 -0.29 -18.83 18.48
CA THR A 559 -0.66 -19.36 19.79
C THR A 559 0.25 -20.47 20.27
N ASN A 560 1.08 -21.02 19.38
CA ASN A 560 1.85 -22.23 19.60
C ASN A 560 0.93 -23.33 20.15
N ARG A 561 -0.19 -23.59 19.46
CA ARG A 561 -1.16 -24.65 19.75
C ARG A 561 -1.47 -25.44 18.49
N ASP A 562 -1.85 -26.70 18.67
CA ASP A 562 -2.32 -27.52 17.57
C ASP A 562 -3.77 -27.16 17.27
N VAL A 563 -4.10 -27.04 15.99
CA VAL A 563 -5.42 -26.62 15.53
C VAL A 563 -5.82 -27.42 14.28
N GLU A 564 -7.09 -27.80 14.24
CA GLU A 564 -7.69 -28.40 13.05
C GLU A 564 -7.98 -27.31 12.02
N VAL A 565 -7.54 -27.53 10.78
CA VAL A 565 -7.66 -26.58 9.68
C VAL A 565 -8.32 -27.22 8.46
N PRO A 566 -9.09 -26.44 7.69
CA PRO A 566 -9.73 -26.93 6.48
C PRO A 566 -8.71 -27.40 5.42
N PRO A 567 -9.02 -28.46 4.65
CA PRO A 567 -8.11 -28.99 3.64
C PRO A 567 -7.99 -28.12 2.39
N SER A 568 -8.99 -27.29 2.03
CA SER A 568 -9.03 -26.56 0.75
C SER A 568 -7.78 -25.75 0.44
N GLY A 569 -7.23 -25.01 1.41
CA GLY A 569 -6.01 -24.22 1.23
C GLY A 569 -4.79 -25.08 0.89
N HIS A 570 -4.62 -26.20 1.63
CA HIS A 570 -3.53 -27.14 1.38
C HIS A 570 -3.71 -27.83 0.01
N MET A 571 -4.94 -28.19 -0.34
CA MET A 571 -5.25 -28.85 -1.60
C MET A 571 -5.04 -27.93 -2.80
N ALA A 572 -5.40 -26.66 -2.71
CA ALA A 572 -5.09 -25.67 -3.75
C ALA A 572 -3.58 -25.54 -3.97
N GLY A 573 -2.78 -25.56 -2.88
CA GLY A 573 -1.32 -25.57 -2.97
C GLY A 573 -0.78 -26.85 -3.60
N ILE A 574 -1.37 -28.01 -3.28
CA ILE A 574 -1.01 -29.30 -3.89
C ILE A 574 -1.37 -29.33 -5.38
N TYR A 575 -2.52 -28.79 -5.79
CA TYR A 575 -2.89 -28.67 -7.20
C TYR A 575 -1.85 -27.83 -7.93
N ALA A 576 -1.54 -26.64 -7.43
CA ALA A 576 -0.53 -25.76 -8.01
C ALA A 576 0.85 -26.45 -8.12
N ARG A 577 1.29 -27.12 -7.06
CA ARG A 577 2.57 -27.85 -7.07
C ARG A 577 2.59 -28.99 -8.09
N VAL A 578 1.55 -29.81 -8.14
CA VAL A 578 1.46 -30.94 -9.08
C VAL A 578 1.44 -30.43 -10.52
N ASP A 579 0.69 -29.37 -10.79
CA ASP A 579 0.60 -28.78 -12.12
C ASP A 579 1.94 -28.23 -12.59
N VAL A 580 2.68 -27.52 -11.73
CA VAL A 580 4.00 -26.99 -12.04
C VAL A 580 5.03 -28.12 -12.23
N GLU A 581 5.00 -29.15 -11.38
CA GLU A 581 5.98 -30.24 -11.43
C GLU A 581 5.70 -31.29 -12.52
N ARG A 582 4.42 -31.52 -12.86
CA ARG A 582 3.97 -32.68 -13.65
C ARG A 582 2.92 -32.37 -14.71
N GLY A 583 2.35 -31.17 -14.72
CA GLY A 583 1.26 -30.76 -15.60
C GLY A 583 -0.13 -31.12 -15.05
N VAL A 584 -1.13 -30.34 -15.46
CA VAL A 584 -2.54 -30.43 -14.99
C VAL A 584 -3.20 -31.79 -15.25
N HIS A 585 -2.72 -32.52 -16.25
CA HIS A 585 -3.19 -33.86 -16.60
C HIS A 585 -2.84 -34.92 -15.53
N LYS A 586 -1.87 -34.64 -14.63
CA LYS A 586 -1.53 -35.55 -13.53
C LYS A 586 -2.53 -35.40 -12.38
N ALA A 587 -3.18 -36.51 -12.00
CA ALA A 587 -4.02 -36.56 -10.80
C ALA A 587 -3.27 -36.05 -9.55
N PRO A 588 -3.82 -35.09 -8.77
CA PRO A 588 -3.23 -34.60 -7.52
C PRO A 588 -3.43 -35.57 -6.34
N ALA A 589 -3.29 -36.87 -6.61
CA ALA A 589 -3.37 -37.97 -5.65
C ALA A 589 -2.04 -38.73 -5.55
N ASN A 590 -1.88 -39.45 -4.45
CA ASN A 590 -0.63 -40.05 -4.00
C ASN A 590 0.48 -39.00 -3.78
N VAL A 591 0.09 -37.83 -3.27
CA VAL A 591 0.97 -36.68 -3.04
C VAL A 591 1.04 -36.40 -1.54
N VAL A 592 2.23 -36.09 -1.03
CA VAL A 592 2.45 -35.79 0.39
C VAL A 592 1.85 -34.44 0.75
N VAL A 593 1.09 -34.40 1.86
CA VAL A 593 0.59 -33.16 2.45
C VAL A 593 1.68 -32.57 3.34
N ARG A 594 2.12 -31.33 3.03
CA ARG A 594 3.13 -30.58 3.80
C ARG A 594 2.43 -29.64 4.78
N GLY A 595 3.15 -29.19 5.81
CA GLY A 595 2.63 -28.22 6.80
C GLY A 595 1.76 -28.83 7.91
N VAL A 596 1.56 -30.15 7.90
CA VAL A 596 0.80 -30.89 8.93
C VAL A 596 1.71 -31.55 9.96
N ARG A 597 1.15 -31.94 11.11
CA ARG A 597 1.87 -32.70 12.14
C ARG A 597 2.37 -34.04 11.61
N GLN A 598 3.51 -34.51 12.13
CA GLN A 598 4.14 -35.74 11.64
C GLN A 598 3.35 -37.01 12.03
N ALA A 599 2.91 -37.14 13.28
CA ALA A 599 2.26 -38.37 13.77
C ALA A 599 0.74 -38.41 13.50
N ASP A 600 0.08 -37.28 13.67
CA ASP A 600 -1.37 -37.08 13.75
C ASP A 600 -1.78 -35.85 12.93
N GLY A 601 -1.30 -35.78 11.69
CA GLY A 601 -1.53 -34.66 10.77
C GLY A 601 -2.93 -34.57 10.19
N PHE A 602 -3.79 -35.57 10.43
CA PHE A 602 -5.19 -35.62 10.01
C PHE A 602 -6.08 -35.83 11.22
N ALA A 603 -7.19 -35.09 11.29
CA ALA A 603 -8.11 -35.09 12.43
C ALA A 603 -8.75 -36.47 12.67
N GLN A 604 -8.84 -37.30 11.64
CA GLN A 604 -9.40 -38.65 11.70
C GLN A 604 -8.52 -39.62 10.91
N ASP A 605 -8.38 -40.86 11.42
CA ASP A 605 -7.71 -41.92 10.66
C ASP A 605 -8.70 -42.61 9.72
N ILE A 606 -8.50 -42.43 8.41
CA ILE A 606 -9.33 -43.04 7.38
C ILE A 606 -8.73 -44.39 7.00
N THR A 607 -9.41 -45.45 7.44
CA THR A 607 -9.07 -46.83 7.08
C THR A 607 -9.40 -47.12 5.61
N ARG A 608 -8.88 -48.24 5.09
CA ARG A 608 -9.24 -48.72 3.75
C ARG A 608 -10.76 -48.94 3.61
N ARG A 609 -11.40 -49.51 4.63
CA ARG A 609 -12.85 -49.76 4.64
C ARG A 609 -13.65 -48.45 4.58
N HIS A 610 -13.21 -47.42 5.31
CA HIS A 610 -13.82 -46.10 5.22
C HIS A 610 -13.68 -45.53 3.80
N GLN A 611 -12.47 -45.60 3.24
CA GLN A 611 -12.24 -45.14 1.87
C GLN A 611 -13.12 -45.87 0.83
N ASP A 612 -13.33 -47.17 0.97
CA ASP A 612 -14.19 -47.95 0.06
C ASP A 612 -15.65 -47.43 0.04
N LEU A 613 -16.09 -46.75 1.12
CA LEU A 613 -17.40 -46.09 1.21
C LEU A 613 -17.38 -44.65 0.67
N LEU A 614 -16.32 -43.90 0.95
CA LEU A 614 -16.20 -42.48 0.58
C LEU A 614 -15.92 -42.28 -0.91
N ASN A 615 -15.03 -43.09 -1.47
CA ASN A 615 -14.51 -42.89 -2.81
C ASN A 615 -15.59 -43.02 -3.92
N PRO A 616 -16.51 -44.01 -3.89
CA PRO A 616 -17.64 -44.09 -4.84
C PRO A 616 -18.49 -42.83 -4.87
N LYS A 617 -18.63 -42.15 -3.72
CA LYS A 617 -19.37 -40.91 -3.61
C LYS A 617 -18.56 -39.68 -4.02
N GLY A 618 -17.33 -39.81 -4.50
CA GLY A 618 -16.48 -38.67 -4.91
C GLY A 618 -15.92 -37.86 -3.74
N ILE A 619 -15.84 -38.45 -2.55
CA ILE A 619 -15.20 -37.84 -1.37
C ILE A 619 -13.74 -38.30 -1.34
N ASN A 620 -12.81 -37.35 -1.48
CA ASN A 620 -11.38 -37.65 -1.58
C ASN A 620 -10.74 -37.81 -0.20
N ALA A 621 -10.35 -39.03 0.13
CA ALA A 621 -9.74 -39.35 1.42
C ALA A 621 -8.30 -38.80 1.53
N LEU A 622 -7.99 -38.20 2.67
CA LEU A 622 -6.63 -37.91 3.12
C LEU A 622 -6.23 -39.01 4.12
N ARG A 623 -5.13 -39.71 3.82
CA ARG A 623 -4.75 -40.95 4.53
C ARG A 623 -3.29 -40.96 4.94
N TYR A 624 -3.04 -41.42 6.17
CA TYR A 624 -1.69 -41.69 6.64
C TYR A 624 -1.27 -43.10 6.20
N PHE A 625 -0.03 -43.21 5.72
CA PHE A 625 0.58 -44.49 5.38
C PHE A 625 1.90 -44.63 6.13
N PRO A 626 2.09 -45.70 6.93
CA PRO A 626 3.37 -45.96 7.58
C PRO A 626 4.53 -45.96 6.56
N GLY A 627 5.56 -45.17 6.83
CA GLY A 627 6.75 -45.01 5.96
C GLY A 627 6.55 -44.12 4.73
N LEU A 628 5.31 -43.81 4.32
CA LEU A 628 5.00 -42.95 3.17
C LEU A 628 4.43 -41.58 3.57
N GLY A 629 4.03 -41.41 4.84
CA GLY A 629 3.53 -40.17 5.41
C GLY A 629 2.06 -39.87 5.13
N HIS A 630 1.66 -38.64 5.42
CA HIS A 630 0.33 -38.08 5.17
C HIS A 630 0.12 -37.79 3.69
N ARG A 631 -0.87 -38.42 3.05
CA ARG A 631 -1.07 -38.32 1.59
C ARG A 631 -2.50 -38.04 1.19
N VAL A 632 -2.64 -37.32 0.09
CA VAL A 632 -3.89 -37.23 -0.67
C VAL A 632 -4.13 -38.57 -1.36
N TRP A 633 -5.30 -39.16 -1.16
CA TRP A 633 -5.60 -40.51 -1.62
C TRP A 633 -6.94 -40.63 -2.35
N GLY A 634 -7.28 -39.58 -3.10
CA GLY A 634 -8.41 -39.49 -4.03
C GLY A 634 -8.23 -38.29 -4.97
N ALA A 635 -8.80 -38.39 -6.18
CA ALA A 635 -8.82 -37.30 -7.17
C ALA A 635 -10.12 -37.30 -7.99
N ARG A 636 -11.25 -37.54 -7.33
CA ARG A 636 -12.59 -37.53 -7.94
C ARG A 636 -13.25 -36.16 -7.79
N THR A 637 -14.05 -35.79 -8.78
CA THR A 637 -14.93 -34.61 -8.73
C THR A 637 -16.21 -34.96 -7.98
N LEU A 638 -17.10 -33.97 -7.85
CA LEU A 638 -18.44 -34.18 -7.30
C LEU A 638 -19.46 -34.68 -8.36
N SER A 639 -19.03 -35.04 -9.56
CA SER A 639 -19.96 -35.39 -10.63
C SER A 639 -20.43 -36.85 -10.54
N SER A 640 -21.72 -37.06 -10.81
CA SER A 640 -22.31 -38.38 -11.07
C SER A 640 -21.98 -38.91 -12.48
N ASP A 641 -21.55 -38.03 -13.40
CA ASP A 641 -21.15 -38.40 -14.75
C ASP A 641 -19.76 -39.06 -14.76
N SER A 642 -19.72 -40.32 -15.19
CA SER A 642 -18.49 -41.11 -15.28
C SER A 642 -17.42 -40.50 -16.20
N SER A 643 -17.80 -39.68 -17.18
CA SER A 643 -16.86 -39.01 -18.09
C SER A 643 -16.08 -37.88 -17.38
N TRP A 644 -16.69 -37.25 -16.38
CA TRP A 644 -16.13 -36.15 -15.61
C TRP A 644 -15.70 -36.55 -14.20
N LYS A 645 -15.50 -37.86 -13.98
CA LYS A 645 -15.21 -38.45 -12.68
C LYS A 645 -13.93 -37.91 -12.02
N TYR A 646 -12.90 -37.55 -12.79
CA TYR A 646 -11.58 -37.23 -12.25
C TYR A 646 -11.22 -35.74 -12.34
N VAL A 647 -10.62 -35.23 -11.26
CA VAL A 647 -10.17 -33.83 -11.13
C VAL A 647 -9.19 -33.44 -12.24
N ASN A 648 -8.15 -34.24 -12.49
CA ASN A 648 -7.15 -33.92 -13.51
C ASN A 648 -7.73 -33.93 -14.92
N VAL A 649 -8.75 -34.76 -15.18
CA VAL A 649 -9.43 -34.76 -16.48
C VAL A 649 -10.23 -33.48 -16.63
N ARG A 650 -11.08 -33.10 -15.67
CA ARG A 650 -11.82 -31.83 -15.80
C ARG A 650 -10.89 -30.63 -15.88
N ARG A 651 -9.86 -30.55 -15.04
CA ARG A 651 -8.90 -29.44 -15.05
C ARG A 651 -8.07 -29.37 -16.33
N LEU A 652 -7.77 -30.51 -16.97
CA LEU A 652 -7.16 -30.52 -18.31
C LEU A 652 -8.10 -29.90 -19.34
N PHE A 653 -9.40 -30.20 -19.31
CA PHE A 653 -10.36 -29.57 -20.22
C PHE A 653 -10.50 -28.07 -19.97
N LEU A 654 -10.54 -27.61 -18.71
CA LEU A 654 -10.52 -26.18 -18.38
C LEU A 654 -9.30 -25.48 -18.98
N TYR A 655 -8.12 -26.08 -18.82
CA TYR A 655 -6.87 -25.57 -19.40
C TYR A 655 -6.93 -25.48 -20.94
N LEU A 656 -7.48 -26.50 -21.60
CA LEU A 656 -7.60 -26.52 -23.06
C LEU A 656 -8.60 -25.48 -23.56
N GLU A 657 -9.80 -25.44 -22.95
CA GLU A 657 -10.88 -24.51 -23.27
C GLU A 657 -10.37 -23.07 -23.16
N GLU A 658 -9.75 -22.72 -22.04
CA GLU A 658 -9.24 -21.36 -21.78
C GLU A 658 -8.05 -20.97 -22.66
N SER A 659 -7.08 -21.87 -22.86
CA SER A 659 -5.92 -21.58 -23.74
C SER A 659 -6.37 -21.34 -25.17
N ILE A 660 -7.35 -22.12 -25.66
CA ILE A 660 -7.88 -21.96 -27.00
C ILE A 660 -8.66 -20.65 -27.11
N ASP A 661 -9.46 -20.29 -26.11
CA ASP A 661 -10.19 -19.01 -26.10
C ASP A 661 -9.24 -17.81 -26.17
N GLU A 662 -8.26 -17.71 -25.27
CA GLU A 662 -7.26 -16.62 -25.29
C GLU A 662 -6.45 -16.60 -26.60
N GLY A 663 -6.03 -17.79 -27.07
CA GLY A 663 -5.19 -17.94 -28.24
C GLY A 663 -5.88 -17.71 -29.59
N THR A 664 -7.22 -17.69 -29.61
CA THR A 664 -8.02 -17.53 -30.85
C THR A 664 -8.84 -16.25 -30.89
N GLN A 665 -8.65 -15.31 -29.94
CA GLN A 665 -9.33 -14.00 -29.97
C GLN A 665 -9.14 -13.21 -31.27
N TRP A 666 -8.02 -13.42 -31.98
CA TRP A 666 -7.73 -12.77 -33.27
C TRP A 666 -8.69 -13.19 -34.41
N VAL A 667 -9.43 -14.30 -34.25
CA VAL A 667 -10.39 -14.79 -35.25
C VAL A 667 -11.62 -13.89 -35.35
N VAL A 668 -11.92 -13.14 -34.29
CA VAL A 668 -13.11 -12.28 -34.22
C VAL A 668 -12.96 -11.12 -35.21
N PHE A 669 -13.99 -10.91 -36.03
CA PHE A 669 -14.07 -9.90 -37.10
C PHE A 669 -13.20 -10.16 -38.36
N GLU A 670 -12.57 -11.33 -38.46
CA GLU A 670 -11.92 -11.75 -39.70
C GLU A 670 -12.93 -12.20 -40.78
N PRO A 671 -12.59 -12.10 -42.07
CA PRO A 671 -13.41 -12.64 -43.15
C PRO A 671 -13.67 -14.15 -42.96
N ASN A 672 -14.94 -14.54 -42.84
CA ASN A 672 -15.34 -15.93 -42.62
C ASN A 672 -15.22 -16.77 -43.90
N ASP A 673 -14.00 -17.16 -44.26
CA ASP A 673 -13.66 -17.94 -45.45
C ASP A 673 -12.79 -19.18 -45.16
N GLU A 674 -12.53 -19.99 -46.19
CA GLU A 674 -11.75 -21.23 -46.07
C GLU A 674 -10.31 -20.99 -45.57
N SER A 675 -9.73 -19.81 -45.87
CA SER A 675 -8.38 -19.46 -45.43
C SER A 675 -8.35 -19.27 -43.91
N LEU A 676 -9.35 -18.57 -43.36
CA LEU A 676 -9.52 -18.43 -41.92
C LEU A 676 -9.72 -19.79 -41.25
N TRP A 677 -10.57 -20.66 -41.81
CA TRP A 677 -10.86 -21.98 -41.23
C TRP A 677 -9.61 -22.88 -41.20
N ALA A 678 -8.83 -22.87 -42.28
CA ALA A 678 -7.55 -23.58 -42.35
C ALA A 678 -6.58 -23.06 -41.28
N LEU A 679 -6.52 -21.74 -41.08
CA LEU A 679 -5.65 -21.11 -40.10
C LEU A 679 -6.04 -21.43 -38.66
N VAL A 680 -7.33 -21.39 -38.33
CA VAL A 680 -7.87 -21.79 -37.02
C VAL A 680 -7.54 -23.26 -36.75
N ARG A 681 -7.82 -24.14 -37.71
CA ARG A 681 -7.54 -25.58 -37.59
C ARG A 681 -6.06 -25.86 -37.38
N GLN A 682 -5.18 -25.19 -38.12
CA GLN A 682 -3.73 -25.33 -37.96
C GLN A 682 -3.28 -24.87 -36.56
N THR A 683 -3.71 -23.67 -36.15
CA THR A 683 -3.32 -23.05 -34.86
C THR A 683 -3.72 -23.92 -33.67
N VAL A 684 -4.95 -24.44 -33.67
CA VAL A 684 -5.44 -25.36 -32.62
C VAL A 684 -4.73 -26.71 -32.68
N SER A 685 -4.46 -27.25 -33.88
CA SER A 685 -3.77 -28.54 -34.03
C SER A 685 -2.32 -28.47 -33.53
N ASP A 686 -1.61 -27.37 -33.79
CA ASP A 686 -0.24 -27.16 -33.32
C ASP A 686 -0.17 -27.09 -31.78
N PHE A 687 -1.15 -26.44 -31.17
CA PHE A 687 -1.32 -26.42 -29.71
C PHE A 687 -1.57 -27.81 -29.14
N LEU A 688 -2.58 -28.53 -29.64
CA LEU A 688 -2.93 -29.87 -29.14
C LEU A 688 -1.80 -30.87 -29.39
N THR A 689 -1.02 -30.71 -30.45
CA THR A 689 0.20 -31.50 -30.68
C THR A 689 1.22 -31.26 -29.57
N THR A 690 1.39 -30.02 -29.11
CA THR A 690 2.28 -29.69 -27.99
C THR A 690 1.78 -30.31 -26.69
N VAL A 691 0.47 -30.26 -26.43
CA VAL A 691 -0.17 -30.88 -25.26
C VAL A 691 -0.05 -32.42 -25.30
N TRP A 692 -0.22 -33.04 -26.47
CA TRP A 692 -0.01 -34.48 -26.64
C TRP A 692 1.45 -34.87 -26.38
N ARG A 693 2.42 -34.12 -26.93
CA ARG A 693 3.86 -34.36 -26.71
C ARG A 693 4.27 -34.21 -25.25
N SER A 694 3.55 -33.42 -24.46
CA SER A 694 3.78 -33.33 -23.00
C SER A 694 3.23 -34.52 -22.22
N GLY A 695 2.56 -35.48 -22.89
CA GLY A 695 1.96 -36.67 -22.28
C GLY A 695 0.57 -36.44 -21.68
N ALA A 696 -0.08 -35.32 -21.96
CA ALA A 696 -1.40 -35.01 -21.40
C ALA A 696 -2.56 -35.70 -22.14
N LEU A 697 -2.37 -36.01 -23.43
CA LEU A 697 -3.34 -36.74 -24.27
C LEU A 697 -2.86 -38.17 -24.52
N ALA A 698 -3.81 -39.11 -24.56
CA ALA A 698 -3.57 -40.53 -24.79
C ALA A 698 -3.56 -40.84 -26.28
N GLY A 699 -2.61 -41.66 -26.75
CA GLY A 699 -2.50 -42.05 -28.15
C GLY A 699 -1.04 -42.22 -28.55
N THR A 700 -0.75 -43.17 -29.44
CA THR A 700 0.60 -43.37 -30.00
C THR A 700 0.89 -42.41 -31.16
N THR A 701 -0.17 -41.88 -31.78
CA THR A 701 -0.14 -40.86 -32.83
C THR A 701 -1.02 -39.66 -32.43
N ALA A 702 -0.84 -38.53 -33.10
CA ALA A 702 -1.64 -37.33 -32.83
C ALA A 702 -3.12 -37.56 -33.18
N GLU A 703 -3.39 -38.30 -34.25
CA GLU A 703 -4.72 -38.62 -34.76
C GLU A 703 -5.53 -39.54 -33.83
N GLU A 704 -4.85 -40.39 -33.05
CA GLU A 704 -5.47 -41.16 -31.96
C GLU A 704 -5.78 -40.27 -30.75
N ALA A 705 -5.00 -39.21 -30.54
CA ALA A 705 -5.05 -38.36 -29.36
C ALA A 705 -6.05 -37.21 -29.47
N PHE A 706 -6.19 -36.61 -30.64
CA PHE A 706 -7.15 -35.53 -30.88
C PHE A 706 -7.54 -35.40 -32.35
N PHE A 707 -8.62 -34.67 -32.61
CA PHE A 707 -8.98 -34.17 -33.93
C PHE A 707 -9.46 -32.73 -33.85
N VAL A 708 -9.26 -31.97 -34.93
CA VAL A 708 -9.74 -30.60 -35.10
C VAL A 708 -10.42 -30.49 -36.46
N ALA A 709 -11.72 -30.22 -36.46
CA ALA A 709 -12.51 -30.02 -37.67
C ALA A 709 -13.04 -28.58 -37.70
N CYS A 710 -12.65 -27.83 -38.72
CA CYS A 710 -13.16 -26.49 -38.99
C CYS A 710 -13.19 -26.33 -40.51
N ASP A 711 -14.33 -26.70 -41.10
CA ASP A 711 -14.58 -26.69 -42.53
C ASP A 711 -16.10 -26.80 -42.80
N ARG A 712 -16.50 -26.96 -44.06
CA ARG A 712 -17.91 -27.11 -44.46
C ARG A 712 -18.65 -28.29 -43.81
N THR A 713 -17.96 -29.24 -43.19
CA THR A 713 -18.62 -30.36 -42.49
C THR A 713 -19.11 -29.97 -41.10
N THR A 714 -18.57 -28.90 -40.51
CA THR A 714 -18.95 -28.42 -39.17
C THR A 714 -19.91 -27.23 -39.21
N MET A 715 -20.13 -26.63 -40.37
CA MET A 715 -20.92 -25.40 -40.55
C MET A 715 -21.98 -25.54 -41.63
N THR A 716 -23.19 -25.04 -41.36
CA THR A 716 -24.28 -24.93 -42.35
C THR A 716 -24.25 -23.58 -43.07
N GLU A 717 -24.99 -23.45 -44.17
CA GLU A 717 -25.17 -22.15 -44.84
C GLU A 717 -25.80 -21.09 -43.91
N ASP A 718 -26.66 -21.50 -42.98
CA ASP A 718 -27.25 -20.60 -41.97
C ASP A 718 -26.19 -20.12 -40.97
N ASP A 719 -25.25 -20.97 -40.56
CA ASP A 719 -24.14 -20.57 -39.69
C ASP A 719 -23.30 -19.48 -40.37
N LEU A 720 -22.94 -19.68 -41.63
CA LEU A 720 -22.15 -18.71 -42.39
C LEU A 720 -22.90 -17.40 -42.62
N ALA A 721 -24.18 -17.46 -42.96
CA ALA A 721 -25.03 -16.28 -43.14
C ALA A 721 -25.16 -15.46 -41.84
N ASN A 722 -25.10 -16.11 -40.68
CA ASN A 722 -25.12 -15.46 -39.37
C ASN A 722 -23.72 -15.16 -38.80
N GLY A 723 -22.66 -15.31 -39.61
CA GLY A 723 -21.28 -15.02 -39.20
C GLY A 723 -20.70 -15.98 -38.14
N ARG A 724 -21.25 -17.19 -38.02
CA ARG A 724 -20.75 -18.22 -37.09
C ARG A 724 -19.66 -19.05 -37.76
N LEU A 725 -18.57 -19.26 -37.03
CA LEU A 725 -17.52 -20.21 -37.34
C LEU A 725 -17.55 -21.31 -36.28
N VAL A 726 -17.70 -22.57 -36.69
CA VAL A 726 -17.80 -23.72 -35.77
C VAL A 726 -16.58 -24.61 -35.94
N CYS A 727 -15.74 -24.64 -34.92
CA CYS A 727 -14.60 -25.55 -34.80
C CYS A 727 -14.94 -26.67 -33.81
N VAL A 728 -14.93 -27.93 -34.27
CA VAL A 728 -15.19 -29.12 -33.45
C VAL A 728 -13.87 -29.76 -33.09
N ILE A 729 -13.62 -29.87 -31.78
CA ILE A 729 -12.39 -30.41 -31.22
C ILE A 729 -12.74 -31.63 -30.37
N GLY A 730 -12.07 -32.75 -30.64
CA GLY A 730 -12.12 -33.92 -29.77
C GLY A 730 -10.74 -34.23 -29.22
N VAL A 731 -10.64 -34.57 -27.94
CA VAL A 731 -9.37 -34.92 -27.27
C VAL A 731 -9.56 -36.18 -26.43
N ALA A 732 -8.52 -37.02 -26.37
CA ALA A 732 -8.46 -38.23 -25.55
C ALA A 732 -7.58 -37.97 -24.31
N PRO A 733 -8.15 -37.71 -23.12
CA PRO A 733 -7.35 -37.44 -21.92
C PRO A 733 -6.71 -38.71 -21.38
N VAL A 734 -5.55 -38.58 -20.72
CA VAL A 734 -4.95 -39.69 -19.96
C VAL A 734 -5.70 -39.89 -18.63
N PHE A 735 -6.28 -41.07 -18.45
CA PHE A 735 -6.94 -41.44 -17.19
C PHE A 735 -5.96 -41.97 -16.13
N PRO A 736 -6.17 -41.66 -14.84
CA PRO A 736 -5.31 -42.17 -13.78
C PRO A 736 -5.55 -43.67 -13.52
N ALA A 737 -4.47 -44.41 -13.27
CA ALA A 737 -4.54 -45.80 -12.81
C ALA A 737 -4.93 -45.87 -11.31
N GLU A 738 -6.24 -45.75 -11.02
CA GLU A 738 -6.79 -45.78 -9.66
C GLU A 738 -6.74 -47.19 -9.03
N PHE A 739 -6.90 -48.24 -9.83
CA PHE A 739 -6.90 -49.64 -9.39
C PHE A 739 -5.79 -50.43 -10.09
N VAL A 740 -4.92 -51.07 -9.32
CA VAL A 740 -3.91 -52.01 -9.81
C VAL A 740 -4.25 -53.40 -9.28
N ILE A 741 -4.66 -54.30 -10.17
CA ILE A 741 -5.11 -55.65 -9.81
C ILE A 741 -4.05 -56.66 -10.24
N PHE A 742 -3.33 -57.22 -9.26
CA PHE A 742 -2.46 -58.39 -9.48
C PHE A 742 -3.30 -59.66 -9.31
N ARG A 743 -3.44 -60.44 -10.38
CA ARG A 743 -4.06 -61.77 -10.33
C ARG A 743 -2.96 -62.82 -10.21
N ILE A 744 -2.88 -63.47 -9.05
CA ILE A 744 -1.90 -64.54 -8.79
C ILE A 744 -2.63 -65.87 -8.87
N GLN A 745 -2.21 -66.75 -9.78
CA GLN A 745 -2.74 -68.10 -9.93
C GLN A 745 -1.67 -69.12 -9.55
N GLN A 746 -2.07 -70.15 -8.80
CA GLN A 746 -1.22 -71.31 -8.57
C GLN A 746 -1.11 -72.12 -9.88
N LYS A 747 0.10 -72.23 -10.43
CA LYS A 747 0.37 -72.97 -11.66
C LYS A 747 0.32 -74.48 -11.38
N THR A 748 -0.77 -75.15 -11.76
CA THR A 748 -0.81 -76.61 -11.96
C THR A 748 -0.39 -76.93 -13.40
N ARG A 749 0.13 -78.15 -13.64
CA ARG A 749 0.96 -78.49 -14.82
C ARG A 749 0.27 -78.32 -16.19
N GLU A 750 -1.05 -78.13 -16.24
CA GLU A 750 -1.84 -78.00 -17.47
C GLU A 750 -2.91 -76.92 -17.35
N THR A 751 -2.57 -75.67 -17.70
CA THR A 751 -3.53 -74.75 -18.34
C THR A 751 -2.74 -73.66 -19.07
N GLN A 752 -2.86 -73.59 -20.40
CA GLN A 752 -2.50 -72.41 -21.17
C GLN A 752 -3.60 -71.35 -20.95
N LEU A 753 -3.18 -70.11 -20.70
CA LEU A 753 -4.08 -68.95 -20.62
C LEU A 753 -4.87 -68.82 -21.93
N ALA A 754 -6.20 -68.74 -21.81
CA ALA A 754 -7.04 -68.03 -22.76
C ALA A 754 -7.20 -66.59 -22.30
#